data_AF-A0A2T5G5E5-F1
#
_entry.id   AF-A0A2T5G5E5-F1
#
_cell.length_a   1.000
_cell.length_b   1.000
_cell.length_c   1.000
_cell.angle_alpha   90.00
_cell.angle_beta   90.00
_cell.angle_gamma   90.00
#
_symmetry.space_group_name_H-M   'P 1'
#
loop_
_entity.id
_entity.type
_entity.pdbx_description
1 polymer ?
#
loop_
_entity_poly.entity_id
_entity_poly.type
_entity_poly.pdbx_seq_one_letter_code
_entity_poly.pdbx_strand_id
1 'polypeptide(L)'
;MPLASQSPPRLSLVMIVRDEAELVAEAIRSALPYVDEVVVGDTGSTDATPEIAASFGARVVTLPWEDDFSQARNRALAYARGDWILSLDADERIREGDPDALRRTLARRDLWGGIVRIYHRLDPPSAGAWDNVLRLFRNDPRVIFEGRIHETVDASLARIPDTKVLPVPLVVEHLGYLDAVVRKKTKTERNLRLLEIALAERPLDPRLHYALGTEWFALGRYAEAERAFRKALELLEGEPSYLPDLALKFLFTLFAEGKTEESHEWARRFLERFPDFPTLWEMYAQLLLRHGKAEEAVRAARAALALGPKTAYAIPEGSGSFLAYSLLAQAHARLGNAEEALAASRAAREAYATATERNGGPASLSAELFALPFLLRILEQNSESSALFLGTSPILYQSLYAVLRELSTAGVLTPPLLFRPLVGQKLTSKVPSARVAVVSDGRRELSSEDLRREIENILNAGVETVYVVEPFSEYSGPRIHLTALATWETSRIDVTPPPLPPQSVTKPSARASSGNTGIRNFVHVYRISRPPSFAPIPPDSLWENCPEATATYVPEEFLTTKDRQAAEPDRRGTERSTGCGVPRSPLTIGYVLPHHAPTGGLKVLLDHMRLLRRLGHRVIAFYPGDGERPALPPWYPFTAEEKPEEVYLDPRRSLPEQLDDHDLDVAVLGWLEHLVGAENARTPLLYLEQGHPWLFQDIPPAYDHRVRLSLLQFYRTPVLLATVSPFLQDILRKRYGRKSALVPNGVDTDRFRPNEEIRSANDPPTVLLVGSPHRPFKGTDVALRVLDRLWQEGLRFRLLWISPDPFRILYAPYPAEIVVDPPQEKLPHLYQSADVLLFPSWYEGFALPPLEAMASGVAVVASECGGIRTYARTGENALLAPPGDAETLAAYVKRLLRDAPLRSRLIRAGRATARAFDLRRTIHRLETVLRCVARKK
;
A
#
# COMPACT_ATOMS: atom_id res chain seq x y z
N MET A 1 -20.92 -44.40 -48.59
CA MET A 1 -20.37 -45.08 -47.39
C MET A 1 -20.70 -44.23 -46.18
N PRO A 2 -21.34 -44.77 -45.13
CA PRO A 2 -21.57 -44.01 -43.91
C PRO A 2 -20.22 -43.79 -43.22
N LEU A 3 -19.91 -42.53 -42.88
CA LEU A 3 -18.80 -42.20 -41.98
C LEU A 3 -19.04 -42.95 -40.67
N ALA A 4 -18.15 -43.90 -40.35
CA ALA A 4 -18.16 -44.58 -39.07
C ALA A 4 -18.22 -43.53 -37.96
N SER A 5 -19.18 -43.69 -37.05
CA SER A 5 -19.33 -42.87 -35.85
C SER A 5 -18.07 -42.98 -35.00
N GLN A 6 -17.10 -42.09 -35.23
CA GLN A 6 -15.95 -41.97 -34.35
C GLN A 6 -16.46 -41.37 -33.04
N SER A 7 -16.27 -42.10 -31.95
CA SER A 7 -16.51 -41.58 -30.61
C SER A 7 -15.78 -40.23 -30.46
N PRO A 8 -16.38 -39.24 -29.79
CA PRO A 8 -15.74 -37.95 -29.58
C PRO A 8 -14.37 -38.16 -28.93
N PRO A 9 -13.33 -37.42 -29.34
CA PRO A 9 -11.98 -37.60 -28.82
C PRO A 9 -11.97 -37.35 -27.31
N ARG A 10 -11.34 -38.23 -26.54
CA ARG A 10 -11.24 -38.11 -25.08
C ARG A 10 -10.18 -37.06 -24.70
N LEU A 11 -10.46 -36.26 -23.68
CA LEU A 11 -9.61 -35.16 -23.22
C LEU A 11 -9.21 -35.40 -21.76
N SER A 12 -7.92 -35.36 -21.49
CA SER A 12 -7.35 -35.53 -20.15
C SER A 12 -6.89 -34.17 -19.63
N LEU A 13 -7.31 -33.77 -18.44
CA LEU A 13 -6.64 -32.71 -17.71
C LEU A 13 -5.36 -33.29 -17.09
N VAL A 14 -4.21 -32.67 -17.35
CA VAL A 14 -2.94 -33.05 -16.74
C VAL A 14 -2.32 -31.84 -16.03
N MET A 15 -2.09 -31.99 -14.73
CA MET A 15 -1.52 -30.95 -13.87
C MET A 15 -0.34 -31.52 -13.10
N ILE A 16 0.63 -30.66 -12.78
CA ILE A 16 1.61 -30.92 -11.71
C ILE A 16 1.34 -29.96 -10.56
N VAL A 17 1.42 -30.44 -9.33
CA VAL A 17 1.07 -29.65 -8.14
C VAL A 17 2.09 -29.86 -7.02
N ARG A 18 2.18 -28.87 -6.14
CA ARG A 18 2.89 -28.95 -4.85
C ARG A 18 2.40 -27.86 -3.90
N ASP A 19 1.80 -28.25 -2.78
CA ASP A 19 1.34 -27.32 -1.73
C ASP A 19 0.32 -26.27 -2.24
N GLU A 20 -0.68 -26.70 -3.00
CA GLU A 20 -1.70 -25.88 -3.69
C GLU A 20 -3.14 -26.12 -3.17
N ALA A 21 -3.31 -26.50 -1.89
CA ALA A 21 -4.60 -26.90 -1.33
C ALA A 21 -5.70 -25.82 -1.49
N GLU A 22 -5.32 -24.54 -1.52
CA GLU A 22 -6.25 -23.42 -1.67
C GLU A 22 -6.80 -23.24 -3.10
N LEU A 23 -6.06 -23.65 -4.13
CA LEU A 23 -6.35 -23.34 -5.53
C LEU A 23 -6.75 -24.56 -6.35
N VAL A 24 -6.16 -25.73 -6.06
CA VAL A 24 -6.34 -26.97 -6.84
C VAL A 24 -7.80 -27.39 -6.98
N ALA A 25 -8.63 -27.15 -5.95
CA ALA A 25 -10.04 -27.50 -5.95
C ALA A 25 -10.83 -26.77 -7.04
N GLU A 26 -10.61 -25.47 -7.18
CA GLU A 26 -11.33 -24.64 -8.15
C GLU A 26 -10.81 -24.86 -9.57
N ALA A 27 -9.49 -25.06 -9.72
CA ALA A 27 -8.87 -25.42 -11.00
C ALA A 27 -9.49 -26.70 -11.57
N ILE A 28 -9.51 -27.78 -10.80
CA ILE A 28 -10.12 -29.07 -11.22
C ILE A 28 -11.61 -28.89 -11.47
N ARG A 29 -12.36 -28.27 -10.54
CA ARG A 29 -13.80 -28.06 -10.66
C ARG A 29 -14.18 -27.34 -11.95
N SER A 30 -13.43 -26.31 -12.34
CA SER A 30 -13.68 -25.55 -13.56
C SER A 30 -13.46 -26.38 -14.84
N ALA A 31 -12.57 -27.38 -14.79
CA ALA A 31 -12.21 -28.20 -15.93
C ALA A 31 -13.09 -29.45 -16.10
N LEU A 32 -13.74 -29.95 -15.04
CA LEU A 32 -14.60 -31.14 -15.06
C LEU A 32 -15.64 -31.15 -16.20
N PRO A 33 -16.31 -30.04 -16.57
CA PRO A 33 -17.27 -30.05 -17.68
C PRO A 33 -16.65 -30.32 -19.06
N TYR A 34 -15.33 -30.19 -19.19
CA TYR A 34 -14.61 -30.23 -20.46
C TYR A 34 -13.83 -31.52 -20.65
N VAL A 35 -13.45 -32.23 -19.58
CA VAL A 35 -12.50 -33.36 -19.62
C VAL A 35 -13.16 -34.68 -19.22
N ASP A 36 -12.60 -35.79 -19.71
CA ASP A 36 -13.06 -37.16 -19.40
C ASP A 36 -12.28 -37.80 -18.25
N GLU A 37 -11.10 -37.25 -17.94
CA GLU A 37 -10.26 -37.69 -16.84
C GLU A 37 -9.37 -36.55 -16.35
N VAL A 38 -8.97 -36.66 -15.09
CA VAL A 38 -8.05 -35.73 -14.43
C VAL A 38 -6.88 -36.51 -13.89
N VAL A 39 -5.66 -36.10 -14.24
CA VAL A 39 -4.39 -36.66 -13.78
C VAL A 39 -3.64 -35.54 -13.07
N VAL A 40 -3.27 -35.79 -11.81
CA VAL A 40 -2.55 -34.82 -10.97
C VAL A 40 -1.24 -35.45 -10.54
N GLY A 41 -0.12 -34.94 -11.05
CA GLY A 41 1.22 -35.31 -10.63
C GLY A 41 1.62 -34.49 -9.40
N ASP A 42 1.59 -35.10 -8.22
CA ASP A 42 2.04 -34.46 -6.99
C ASP A 42 3.55 -34.59 -6.84
N THR A 43 4.26 -33.46 -6.79
CA THR A 43 5.74 -33.43 -6.75
C THR A 43 6.31 -33.36 -5.32
N GLY A 44 5.48 -33.68 -4.32
CA GLY A 44 5.88 -33.74 -2.91
C GLY A 44 5.16 -32.69 -2.05
N SER A 45 3.83 -32.62 -2.17
CA SER A 45 2.99 -31.80 -1.29
C SER A 45 3.08 -32.27 0.16
N THR A 46 3.04 -31.31 1.07
CA THR A 46 3.04 -31.45 2.53
C THR A 46 1.73 -31.00 3.16
N ASP A 47 0.86 -30.35 2.37
CA ASP A 47 -0.49 -29.97 2.74
C ASP A 47 -1.54 -30.95 2.18
N ALA A 48 -2.82 -30.58 2.28
CA ALA A 48 -3.95 -31.42 1.86
C ALA A 48 -4.19 -31.46 0.32
N THR A 49 -3.24 -31.00 -0.50
CA THR A 49 -3.39 -30.94 -1.97
C THR A 49 -3.76 -32.30 -2.59
N PRO A 50 -3.07 -33.41 -2.26
CA PRO A 50 -3.39 -34.73 -2.83
C PRO A 50 -4.80 -35.20 -2.48
N GLU A 51 -5.23 -35.03 -1.23
CA GLU A 51 -6.55 -35.44 -0.75
C GLU A 51 -7.66 -34.63 -1.42
N ILE A 52 -7.46 -33.32 -1.56
CA ILE A 52 -8.40 -32.43 -2.24
C ILE A 52 -8.54 -32.84 -3.71
N ALA A 53 -7.43 -33.04 -4.43
CA ALA A 53 -7.46 -33.48 -5.81
C ALA A 53 -8.19 -34.82 -5.98
N ALA A 54 -7.88 -35.80 -5.13
CA ALA A 54 -8.53 -37.11 -5.13
C ALA A 54 -10.05 -37.01 -4.87
N SER A 55 -10.50 -36.06 -4.04
CA SER A 55 -11.93 -35.85 -3.76
C SER A 55 -12.76 -35.42 -4.99
N PHE A 56 -12.12 -34.86 -6.03
CA PHE A 56 -12.75 -34.55 -7.32
C PHE A 56 -12.65 -35.69 -8.34
N GLY A 57 -12.19 -36.87 -7.93
CA GLY A 57 -12.01 -38.03 -8.81
C GLY A 57 -10.71 -37.98 -9.64
N ALA A 58 -9.77 -37.10 -9.29
CA ALA A 58 -8.47 -37.05 -9.95
C ALA A 58 -7.64 -38.31 -9.64
N ARG A 59 -6.94 -38.82 -10.65
CA ARG A 59 -5.87 -39.80 -10.45
C ARG A 59 -4.63 -39.07 -9.96
N VAL A 60 -4.42 -39.07 -8.65
CA VAL A 60 -3.22 -38.47 -8.04
C VAL A 60 -2.06 -39.45 -8.10
N VAL A 61 -0.93 -38.99 -8.62
CA VAL A 61 0.30 -39.78 -8.77
C VAL A 61 1.44 -39.02 -8.12
N THR A 62 2.14 -39.65 -7.19
CA THR A 62 3.35 -39.06 -6.58
C THR A 62 4.52 -39.15 -7.55
N LEU A 63 5.18 -38.02 -7.82
CA LEU A 63 6.31 -37.88 -8.73
C LEU A 63 7.53 -37.32 -7.98
N PRO A 64 8.77 -37.75 -8.32
CA PRO A 64 9.96 -37.12 -7.77
C PRO A 64 10.14 -35.69 -8.32
N TRP A 65 10.46 -34.74 -7.45
CA TRP A 65 10.92 -33.41 -7.83
C TRP A 65 12.44 -33.39 -8.01
N GLU A 66 12.91 -33.19 -9.24
CA GLU A 66 14.34 -33.20 -9.62
C GLU A 66 14.82 -31.83 -10.12
N ASP A 67 14.24 -30.74 -9.61
CA ASP A 67 14.54 -29.37 -10.04
C ASP A 67 14.34 -29.20 -11.56
N ASP A 68 13.29 -29.80 -12.13
CA ASP A 68 12.95 -29.76 -13.57
C ASP A 68 11.44 -29.92 -13.80
N PHE A 69 10.79 -28.84 -14.24
CA PHE A 69 9.36 -28.83 -14.53
C PHE A 69 8.99 -29.70 -15.73
N SER A 70 9.82 -29.72 -16.79
CA SER A 70 9.54 -30.53 -17.97
C SER A 70 9.52 -32.02 -17.64
N GLN A 71 10.45 -32.49 -16.79
CA GLN A 71 10.47 -33.88 -16.35
C GLN A 71 9.22 -34.25 -15.53
N ALA A 72 8.82 -33.38 -14.60
CA ALA A 72 7.59 -33.59 -13.82
C ALA A 72 6.35 -33.66 -14.72
N ARG A 73 6.20 -32.72 -15.68
CA ARG A 73 5.07 -32.74 -16.62
C ARG A 73 5.09 -33.97 -17.52
N ASN A 74 6.24 -34.32 -18.11
CA ASN A 74 6.36 -35.48 -18.99
C ASN A 74 6.05 -36.80 -18.26
N ARG A 75 6.42 -36.92 -16.98
CA ARG A 75 6.01 -38.06 -16.15
C ARG A 75 4.51 -38.08 -15.89
N ALA A 76 3.89 -36.93 -15.60
CA ALA A 76 2.44 -36.83 -15.43
C ALA A 76 1.68 -37.21 -16.71
N LEU A 77 2.17 -36.77 -17.89
CA LEU A 77 1.58 -37.10 -19.20
C LEU A 77 1.48 -38.61 -19.43
N ALA A 78 2.45 -39.41 -18.98
CA ALA A 78 2.47 -40.86 -19.16
C ALA A 78 1.29 -41.59 -18.48
N TYR A 79 0.58 -40.94 -17.55
CA TYR A 79 -0.59 -41.50 -16.88
C TYR A 79 -1.92 -41.13 -17.55
N ALA A 80 -1.91 -40.22 -18.52
CA ALA A 80 -3.07 -39.80 -19.29
C ALA A 80 -3.39 -40.81 -20.39
N ARG A 81 -4.69 -41.09 -20.56
CA ARG A 81 -5.27 -42.06 -21.49
C ARG A 81 -6.21 -41.42 -22.51
N GLY A 82 -6.54 -40.14 -22.36
CA GLY A 82 -7.30 -39.41 -23.39
C GLY A 82 -6.48 -39.19 -24.66
N ASP A 83 -7.16 -38.99 -25.78
CA ASP A 83 -6.54 -38.70 -27.08
C ASP A 83 -5.88 -37.30 -27.12
N TRP A 84 -6.35 -36.41 -26.24
CA TRP A 84 -5.88 -35.05 -26.07
C TRP A 84 -5.52 -34.75 -24.61
N ILE A 85 -4.62 -33.80 -24.44
CA ILE A 85 -4.19 -33.24 -23.16
C ILE A 85 -4.63 -31.78 -23.09
N LEU A 86 -5.27 -31.41 -22.00
CA LEU A 86 -5.38 -30.04 -21.50
C LEU A 86 -4.39 -29.91 -20.34
N SER A 87 -3.39 -29.04 -20.47
CA SER A 87 -2.45 -28.77 -19.38
C SER A 87 -2.81 -27.46 -18.70
N LEU A 88 -3.04 -27.49 -17.39
CA LEU A 88 -3.33 -26.32 -16.57
C LEU A 88 -2.45 -26.32 -15.31
N ASP A 89 -2.21 -25.13 -14.78
CA ASP A 89 -1.58 -24.93 -13.48
C ASP A 89 -2.64 -24.84 -12.37
N ALA A 90 -2.23 -25.06 -11.11
CA ALA A 90 -3.17 -25.04 -9.98
C ALA A 90 -3.80 -23.65 -9.74
N ASP A 91 -3.13 -22.59 -10.17
CA ASP A 91 -3.60 -21.21 -10.12
C ASP A 91 -4.37 -20.77 -11.38
N GLU A 92 -4.74 -21.72 -12.25
CA GLU A 92 -5.53 -21.49 -13.45
C GLU A 92 -6.92 -22.14 -13.35
N ARG A 93 -7.95 -21.46 -13.89
CA ARG A 93 -9.31 -22.02 -14.01
C ARG A 93 -9.96 -21.67 -15.34
N ILE A 94 -10.79 -22.56 -15.87
CA ILE A 94 -11.54 -22.29 -17.09
C ILE A 94 -12.64 -21.26 -16.76
N ARG A 95 -12.59 -20.11 -17.44
CA ARG A 95 -13.51 -18.99 -17.26
C ARG A 95 -14.68 -19.07 -18.23
N GLU A 96 -14.39 -19.31 -19.51
CA GLU A 96 -15.38 -19.34 -20.59
C GLU A 96 -15.04 -20.46 -21.58
N GLY A 97 -16.05 -21.15 -22.08
CA GLY A 97 -15.89 -22.20 -23.07
C GLY A 97 -17.20 -22.94 -23.31
N ASP A 98 -17.34 -23.49 -24.51
CA ASP A 98 -18.42 -24.42 -24.85
C ASP A 98 -17.79 -25.83 -24.99
N PRO A 99 -18.08 -26.77 -24.07
CA PRO A 99 -17.57 -28.14 -24.15
C PRO A 99 -17.83 -28.79 -25.50
N ASP A 100 -19.02 -28.61 -26.09
CA ASP A 100 -19.37 -29.24 -27.36
C ASP A 100 -18.62 -28.60 -28.54
N ALA A 101 -18.43 -27.28 -28.52
CA ALA A 101 -17.63 -26.58 -29.52
C ALA A 101 -16.15 -26.99 -29.43
N LEU A 102 -15.63 -27.15 -28.21
CA LEU A 102 -14.28 -27.65 -27.99
C LEU A 102 -14.14 -29.06 -28.58
N ARG A 103 -15.06 -30.00 -28.28
CA ARG A 103 -15.02 -31.36 -28.83
C ARG A 103 -15.09 -31.41 -30.35
N ARG A 104 -15.95 -30.59 -30.97
CA ARG A 104 -16.01 -30.45 -32.45
C ARG A 104 -14.68 -29.98 -33.03
N THR A 105 -14.01 -29.05 -32.33
CA THR A 105 -12.69 -28.55 -32.75
C THR A 105 -11.62 -29.63 -32.64
N LEU A 106 -11.58 -30.37 -31.53
CA LEU A 106 -10.62 -31.46 -31.28
C LEU A 106 -10.81 -32.69 -32.18
N ALA A 107 -12.00 -32.87 -32.78
CA ALA A 107 -12.27 -33.96 -33.73
C ALA A 107 -11.56 -33.79 -35.08
N ARG A 108 -10.99 -32.61 -35.36
CA ARG A 108 -10.21 -32.36 -36.58
C ARG A 108 -8.94 -33.20 -36.61
N ARG A 109 -8.74 -33.94 -37.70
CA ARG A 109 -7.56 -34.81 -37.88
C ARG A 109 -6.26 -34.04 -38.10
N ASP A 110 -6.34 -32.86 -38.73
CA ASP A 110 -5.18 -32.00 -39.01
C ASP A 110 -4.73 -31.17 -37.79
N LEU A 111 -5.56 -31.08 -36.75
CA LEU A 111 -5.25 -30.33 -35.54
C LEU A 111 -4.41 -31.18 -34.58
N TRP A 112 -3.34 -30.57 -34.08
CA TRP A 112 -2.38 -31.17 -33.16
C TRP A 112 -2.14 -30.33 -31.90
N GLY A 113 -2.39 -29.02 -31.98
CA GLY A 113 -2.30 -28.09 -30.86
C GLY A 113 -3.44 -27.08 -30.83
N GLY A 114 -3.82 -26.65 -29.63
CA GLY A 114 -4.85 -25.64 -29.36
C GLY A 114 -4.31 -24.49 -28.53
N ILE A 115 -4.32 -23.29 -29.10
CA ILE A 115 -3.98 -22.05 -28.40
C ILE A 115 -5.20 -21.60 -27.59
N VAL A 116 -5.02 -21.47 -26.28
CA VAL A 116 -6.03 -21.04 -25.31
C VAL A 116 -5.75 -19.60 -24.94
N ARG A 117 -6.82 -18.79 -24.84
CA ARG A 117 -6.72 -17.40 -24.38
C ARG A 117 -6.64 -17.39 -22.86
N ILE A 118 -5.60 -16.82 -22.29
CA ILE A 118 -5.43 -16.69 -20.84
C ILE A 118 -5.68 -15.23 -20.44
N TYR A 119 -6.58 -15.03 -19.48
CA TYR A 119 -6.84 -13.75 -18.83
C TYR A 119 -6.11 -13.73 -17.49
N HIS A 120 -5.06 -12.92 -17.40
CA HIS A 120 -4.34 -12.67 -16.15
C HIS A 120 -5.08 -11.59 -15.39
N ARG A 121 -5.62 -11.94 -14.22
CA ARG A 121 -6.27 -10.96 -13.34
C ARG A 121 -5.18 -10.24 -12.54
N LEU A 122 -4.97 -8.94 -12.77
CA LEU A 122 -4.08 -8.12 -11.95
C LEU A 122 -4.85 -7.47 -10.79
N ASP A 123 -4.13 -6.99 -9.79
CA ASP A 123 -4.66 -6.21 -8.67
C ASP A 123 -4.22 -4.74 -8.85
N PRO A 124 -5.13 -3.75 -8.94
CA PRO A 124 -6.59 -3.83 -8.77
C PRO A 124 -7.33 -4.60 -9.89
N PRO A 125 -8.53 -5.16 -9.61
CA PRO A 125 -9.30 -6.04 -10.51
C PRO A 125 -9.68 -5.47 -11.89
N SER A 126 -9.42 -4.18 -12.11
CA SER A 126 -9.74 -3.40 -13.31
C SER A 126 -8.60 -3.34 -14.33
N ALA A 127 -7.49 -4.04 -14.09
CA ALA A 127 -6.41 -4.22 -15.04
C ALA A 127 -6.26 -5.73 -15.34
N GLY A 128 -6.81 -6.18 -16.46
CA GLY A 128 -6.50 -7.50 -16.99
C GLY A 128 -5.36 -7.45 -18.02
N ALA A 129 -4.58 -8.53 -18.11
CA ALA A 129 -3.71 -8.78 -19.27
C ALA A 129 -4.15 -10.05 -20.00
N TRP A 130 -4.02 -10.07 -21.32
CA TRP A 130 -4.38 -11.22 -22.15
C TRP A 130 -3.13 -11.88 -22.74
N ASP A 131 -3.09 -13.20 -22.71
CA ASP A 131 -2.06 -14.02 -23.34
C ASP A 131 -2.67 -15.14 -24.20
N ASN A 132 -1.89 -15.70 -25.12
CA ASN A 132 -2.28 -16.79 -26.02
C ASN A 132 -1.26 -17.91 -25.89
N VAL A 133 -1.64 -18.99 -25.18
CA VAL A 133 -0.70 -20.06 -24.82
C VAL A 133 -1.19 -21.42 -25.34
N LEU A 134 -0.27 -22.23 -25.85
CA LEU A 134 -0.54 -23.61 -26.22
C LEU A 134 -0.80 -24.45 -24.96
N ARG A 135 -2.08 -24.67 -24.62
CA ARG A 135 -2.51 -25.48 -23.47
C ARG A 135 -3.18 -26.80 -23.85
N LEU A 136 -3.54 -26.98 -25.13
CA LEU A 136 -4.13 -28.21 -25.66
C LEU A 136 -3.22 -28.86 -26.69
N PHE A 137 -3.00 -30.17 -26.61
CA PHE A 137 -2.21 -30.91 -27.61
C PHE A 137 -2.57 -32.39 -27.64
N ARG A 138 -2.24 -33.08 -28.74
CA ARG A 138 -2.46 -34.52 -28.86
C ARG A 138 -1.61 -35.28 -27.84
N ASN A 139 -2.22 -36.31 -27.25
CA ASN A 139 -1.50 -37.26 -26.39
C ASN A 139 -0.69 -38.24 -27.28
N ASP A 140 0.45 -37.77 -27.80
CA ASP A 140 1.37 -38.54 -28.63
C ASP A 140 2.77 -38.52 -27.97
N PRO A 141 3.50 -39.66 -27.88
CA PRO A 141 4.82 -39.72 -27.24
C PRO A 141 5.87 -38.77 -27.82
N ARG A 142 5.66 -38.23 -29.03
CA ARG A 142 6.55 -37.24 -29.65
C ARG A 142 6.32 -35.81 -29.14
N VAL A 143 5.18 -35.53 -28.50
CA VAL A 143 4.83 -34.22 -27.95
C VAL A 143 5.22 -34.20 -26.48
N ILE A 144 6.38 -33.63 -26.19
CA ILE A 144 6.97 -33.56 -24.85
C ILE A 144 7.27 -32.11 -24.44
N PHE A 145 7.20 -31.84 -23.14
CA PHE A 145 7.68 -30.58 -22.58
C PHE A 145 9.20 -30.53 -22.63
N GLU A 146 9.75 -29.40 -23.05
CA GLU A 146 11.18 -29.12 -23.11
C GLU A 146 11.48 -27.81 -22.35
N GLY A 147 12.49 -27.83 -21.48
CA GLY A 147 12.93 -26.70 -20.68
C GLY A 147 12.80 -26.95 -19.16
N ARG A 148 13.87 -26.72 -18.39
CA ARG A 148 13.88 -26.93 -16.93
C ARG A 148 12.84 -26.07 -16.20
N ILE A 149 12.61 -24.87 -16.72
CA ILE A 149 11.65 -23.87 -16.27
C ILE A 149 11.15 -23.11 -17.50
N HIS A 150 9.90 -22.62 -17.47
CA HIS A 150 9.20 -22.11 -18.66
C HIS A 150 9.12 -23.18 -19.76
N GLU A 151 8.84 -24.40 -19.33
CA GLU A 151 8.70 -25.58 -20.15
C GLU A 151 7.55 -25.44 -21.14
N THR A 152 7.78 -25.83 -22.39
CA THR A 152 6.77 -25.76 -23.46
C THR A 152 6.81 -27.01 -24.32
N VAL A 153 5.71 -27.30 -25.02
CA VAL A 153 5.67 -28.39 -26.01
C VAL A 153 5.90 -27.88 -27.45
N ASP A 154 6.05 -26.57 -27.63
CA ASP A 154 6.13 -25.90 -28.93
C ASP A 154 7.23 -26.49 -29.83
N ALA A 155 8.43 -26.71 -29.26
CA ALA A 155 9.58 -27.22 -30.00
C ALA A 155 9.44 -28.71 -30.38
N SER A 156 8.81 -29.52 -29.53
CA SER A 156 8.55 -30.93 -29.85
C SER A 156 7.43 -31.07 -30.87
N LEU A 157 6.38 -30.25 -30.76
CA LEU A 157 5.27 -30.20 -31.70
C LEU A 157 5.71 -29.71 -33.10
N ALA A 158 6.54 -28.67 -33.16
CA ALA A 158 7.05 -28.11 -34.42
C ALA A 158 7.93 -29.10 -35.22
N ARG A 159 8.52 -30.10 -34.56
CA ARG A 159 9.29 -31.18 -35.22
C ARG A 159 8.41 -32.22 -35.92
N ILE A 160 7.09 -32.20 -35.69
CA ILE A 160 6.15 -33.14 -36.31
C ILE A 160 5.58 -32.51 -37.59
N PRO A 161 5.80 -33.14 -38.77
CA PRO A 161 5.32 -32.60 -40.04
C PRO A 161 3.79 -32.65 -40.15
N ASP A 162 3.22 -31.77 -40.99
CA ASP A 162 1.80 -31.70 -41.32
C ASP A 162 0.85 -31.48 -40.12
N THR A 163 1.36 -30.84 -39.06
CA THR A 163 0.60 -30.51 -37.86
C THR A 163 0.05 -29.09 -37.92
N LYS A 164 -1.18 -28.88 -37.42
CA LYS A 164 -1.75 -27.53 -37.24
C LYS A 164 -1.95 -27.22 -35.77
N VAL A 165 -1.64 -25.97 -35.44
CA VAL A 165 -1.95 -25.34 -34.15
C VAL A 165 -2.92 -24.20 -34.43
N LEU A 166 -4.10 -24.23 -33.80
CA LEU A 166 -5.14 -23.21 -34.01
C LEU A 166 -5.66 -22.68 -32.66
N PRO A 167 -6.16 -21.43 -32.61
CA PRO A 167 -6.94 -20.96 -31.47
C PRO A 167 -8.17 -21.83 -31.23
N VAL A 168 -8.48 -22.12 -29.96
CA VAL A 168 -9.67 -22.88 -29.55
C VAL A 168 -10.67 -21.99 -28.79
N PRO A 169 -11.97 -22.33 -28.78
CA PRO A 169 -12.99 -21.56 -28.05
C PRO A 169 -12.96 -21.86 -26.55
N LEU A 170 -11.81 -21.59 -25.92
CA LEU A 170 -11.57 -21.79 -24.50
C LEU A 170 -10.82 -20.58 -23.93
N VAL A 171 -11.30 -20.06 -22.81
CA VAL A 171 -10.68 -18.96 -22.06
C VAL A 171 -10.36 -19.46 -20.65
N VAL A 172 -9.11 -19.32 -20.26
CA VAL A 172 -8.61 -19.62 -18.92
C VAL A 172 -8.37 -18.30 -18.19
N GLU A 173 -8.70 -18.26 -16.91
CA GLU A 173 -8.31 -17.19 -16.01
C GLU A 173 -7.15 -17.65 -15.14
N HIS A 174 -6.07 -16.87 -15.13
CA HIS A 174 -4.90 -17.09 -14.30
C HIS A 174 -4.97 -16.19 -13.06
N LEU A 175 -4.95 -16.81 -11.87
CA LEU A 175 -5.13 -16.19 -10.56
C LEU A 175 -3.80 -15.83 -9.88
N GLY A 176 -2.65 -16.18 -10.48
CA GLY A 176 -1.32 -16.11 -9.84
C GLY A 176 -0.85 -14.72 -9.38
N TYR A 177 -1.61 -13.65 -9.63
CA TYR A 177 -1.35 -12.29 -9.14
C TYR A 177 -2.22 -11.87 -7.93
N LEU A 178 -3.18 -12.71 -7.49
CA LEU A 178 -4.19 -12.40 -6.45
C LEU A 178 -3.78 -12.75 -5.00
N ASP A 179 -2.58 -12.35 -4.56
CA ASP A 179 -1.98 -12.55 -3.21
C ASP A 179 -1.21 -13.87 -2.96
N ALA A 180 0.11 -13.74 -2.77
CA ALA A 180 0.79 -13.94 -1.48
C ALA A 180 2.27 -13.54 -1.63
N VAL A 181 2.71 -12.48 -0.94
CA VAL A 181 4.10 -11.99 -0.98
C VAL A 181 5.11 -13.09 -0.59
N VAL A 182 4.72 -14.01 0.30
CA VAL A 182 5.55 -15.14 0.73
C VAL A 182 5.63 -16.23 -0.34
N ARG A 183 4.50 -16.72 -0.88
CA ARG A 183 4.51 -17.69 -1.98
C ARG A 183 5.22 -17.13 -3.22
N LYS A 184 5.04 -15.83 -3.50
CA LYS A 184 5.75 -15.12 -4.58
C LYS A 184 7.26 -15.08 -4.32
N LYS A 185 7.72 -14.78 -3.11
CA LYS A 185 9.15 -14.81 -2.76
C LYS A 185 9.75 -16.20 -2.92
N THR A 186 9.11 -17.24 -2.37
CA THR A 186 9.61 -18.63 -2.49
C THR A 186 9.57 -19.14 -3.94
N LYS A 187 8.51 -18.78 -4.70
CA LYS A 187 8.40 -19.08 -6.14
C LYS A 187 9.51 -18.40 -6.94
N THR A 188 9.77 -17.12 -6.70
CA THR A 188 10.82 -16.37 -7.39
C THR A 188 12.22 -16.85 -7.01
N GLU A 189 12.52 -17.11 -5.73
CA GLU A 189 13.82 -17.65 -5.29
C GLU A 189 14.11 -19.01 -5.94
N ARG A 190 13.12 -19.91 -5.95
CA ARG A 190 13.21 -21.19 -6.68
C ARG A 190 13.43 -20.97 -8.17
N ASN A 191 12.65 -20.10 -8.80
CA ASN A 191 12.76 -19.84 -10.24
C ASN A 191 14.14 -19.31 -10.63
N LEU A 192 14.69 -18.37 -9.85
CA LEU A 192 16.04 -17.82 -10.04
C LEU A 192 17.10 -18.93 -9.95
N ARG A 193 17.05 -19.79 -8.91
CA ARG A 193 17.97 -20.93 -8.78
C ARG A 193 17.88 -21.88 -9.99
N LEU A 194 16.68 -22.18 -10.48
CA LEU A 194 16.50 -23.05 -11.65
C LEU A 194 17.03 -22.40 -12.94
N LEU A 195 16.84 -21.10 -13.09
CA LEU A 195 17.38 -20.33 -14.22
C LEU A 195 18.90 -20.26 -14.19
N GLU A 196 19.52 -20.14 -13.01
CA GLU A 196 20.98 -20.21 -12.85
C GLU A 196 21.54 -21.57 -13.29
N ILE A 197 20.91 -22.67 -12.87
CA ILE A 197 21.28 -24.02 -13.31
C ILE A 197 21.12 -24.16 -14.83
N ALA A 198 19.98 -23.72 -15.38
CA ALA A 198 19.73 -23.81 -16.82
C ALA A 198 20.71 -22.96 -17.64
N LEU A 199 21.10 -21.78 -17.15
CA LEU A 199 22.10 -20.91 -17.79
C LEU A 199 23.53 -21.46 -17.67
N ALA A 200 23.84 -22.19 -16.60
CA ALA A 200 25.12 -22.90 -16.50
C ALA A 200 25.25 -24.00 -17.58
N GLU A 201 24.15 -24.67 -17.91
CA GLU A 201 24.09 -25.68 -18.98
C GLU A 201 24.06 -25.06 -20.38
N ARG A 202 23.28 -23.98 -20.56
CA ARG A 202 23.03 -23.32 -21.85
C ARG A 202 23.22 -21.80 -21.75
N PRO A 203 24.48 -21.31 -21.62
CA PRO A 203 24.75 -19.90 -21.34
C PRO A 203 24.41 -18.94 -22.48
N LEU A 204 24.25 -19.46 -23.70
CA LEU A 204 23.95 -18.68 -24.90
C LEU A 204 22.47 -18.74 -25.31
N ASP A 205 21.58 -19.31 -24.49
CA ASP A 205 20.16 -19.38 -24.80
C ASP A 205 19.46 -18.03 -24.48
N PRO A 206 19.01 -17.26 -25.49
CA PRO A 206 18.39 -15.95 -25.26
C PRO A 206 17.08 -16.04 -24.46
N ARG A 207 16.37 -17.18 -24.49
CA ARG A 207 15.12 -17.37 -23.73
C ARG A 207 15.38 -17.40 -22.24
N LEU A 208 16.47 -18.04 -21.82
CA LEU A 208 16.84 -18.14 -20.41
C LEU A 208 17.26 -16.77 -19.85
N HIS A 209 17.97 -15.96 -20.64
CA HIS A 209 18.30 -14.58 -20.26
C HIS A 209 17.05 -13.69 -20.16
N TYR A 210 16.09 -13.83 -21.07
CA TYR A 210 14.81 -13.13 -20.99
C TYR A 210 13.98 -13.55 -19.76
N ALA A 211 13.92 -14.85 -19.45
CA ALA A 211 13.25 -15.37 -18.27
C ALA A 211 13.91 -14.84 -16.97
N LEU A 212 15.24 -14.87 -16.89
CA LEU A 212 16.00 -14.31 -15.78
C LEU A 212 15.72 -12.81 -15.60
N GLY A 213 15.70 -12.06 -16.69
CA GLY A 213 15.37 -10.65 -16.66
C GLY A 213 13.94 -10.40 -16.16
N THR A 214 12.97 -11.24 -16.54
CA THR A 214 11.57 -11.12 -16.10
C THR A 214 11.41 -11.38 -14.60
N GLU A 215 12.14 -12.36 -14.04
CA GLU A 215 12.14 -12.61 -12.59
C GLU A 215 12.76 -11.42 -11.82
N TRP A 216 13.88 -10.88 -12.28
CA TRP A 216 14.47 -9.68 -11.68
C TRP A 216 13.55 -8.45 -11.79
N PHE A 217 12.89 -8.30 -12.94
CA PHE A 217 11.93 -7.24 -13.18
C PHE A 217 10.75 -7.32 -12.20
N ALA A 218 10.22 -8.52 -11.96
CA ALA A 218 9.13 -8.76 -11.01
C ALA A 218 9.51 -8.45 -9.55
N LEU A 219 10.80 -8.48 -9.21
CA LEU A 219 11.36 -8.09 -7.91
C LEU A 219 11.69 -6.59 -7.81
N GLY A 220 11.52 -5.82 -8.89
CA GLY A 220 11.93 -4.41 -8.95
C GLY A 220 13.45 -4.20 -9.02
N ARG A 221 14.23 -5.26 -9.28
CA ARG A 221 15.69 -5.23 -9.47
C ARG A 221 16.02 -4.88 -10.92
N TYR A 222 15.76 -3.62 -11.29
CA TYR A 222 15.78 -3.17 -12.68
C TYR A 222 17.17 -3.19 -13.32
N ALA A 223 18.24 -2.95 -12.56
CA ALA A 223 19.61 -3.02 -13.06
C ALA A 223 20.03 -4.47 -13.45
N GLU A 224 19.63 -5.47 -12.66
CA GLU A 224 19.84 -6.89 -12.96
C GLU A 224 18.98 -7.32 -14.14
N ALA A 225 17.72 -6.91 -14.16
CA ALA A 225 16.80 -7.18 -15.26
C ALA A 225 17.32 -6.62 -16.59
N GLU A 226 17.80 -5.37 -16.57
CA GLU A 226 18.37 -4.70 -17.74
C GLU A 226 19.57 -5.46 -18.33
N ARG A 227 20.50 -5.91 -17.48
CA ARG A 227 21.65 -6.71 -17.92
C ARG A 227 21.22 -8.02 -18.57
N ALA A 228 20.26 -8.73 -17.97
CA ALA A 228 19.75 -9.99 -18.51
C ALA A 228 18.99 -9.76 -19.83
N PHE A 229 18.13 -8.75 -19.91
CA PHE A 229 17.41 -8.39 -21.13
C PHE A 229 18.33 -7.95 -22.25
N ARG A 230 19.34 -7.15 -21.96
CA ARG A 230 20.38 -6.78 -22.94
C ARG A 230 21.08 -8.02 -23.46
N LYS A 231 21.45 -8.95 -22.57
CA LYS A 231 22.09 -10.19 -22.98
C LYS A 231 21.18 -11.06 -23.85
N ALA A 232 19.89 -11.12 -23.53
CA ALA A 232 18.90 -11.77 -24.37
C ALA A 232 18.88 -11.15 -25.77
N LEU A 233 18.77 -9.81 -25.89
CA LEU A 233 18.76 -9.08 -27.16
C LEU A 233 20.03 -9.31 -27.99
N GLU A 234 21.21 -9.38 -27.36
CA GLU A 234 22.49 -9.68 -28.03
C GLU A 234 22.54 -11.08 -28.65
N LEU A 235 21.87 -12.06 -28.01
CA LEU A 235 21.91 -13.48 -28.39
C LEU A 235 20.76 -13.88 -29.32
N LEU A 236 19.84 -12.96 -29.66
CA LEU A 236 18.68 -13.28 -30.49
C LEU A 236 19.08 -13.61 -31.94
N GLU A 237 18.68 -14.80 -32.37
CA GLU A 237 18.64 -15.17 -33.79
C GLU A 237 17.17 -15.09 -34.25
N GLY A 238 16.82 -14.05 -35.01
CA GLY A 238 15.47 -13.84 -35.53
C GLY A 238 14.52 -13.10 -34.58
N GLU A 239 13.21 -13.34 -34.73
CA GLU A 239 12.14 -12.66 -33.99
C GLU A 239 11.28 -13.66 -33.23
N PRO A 240 11.66 -14.04 -32.00
CA PRO A 240 10.81 -14.90 -31.20
C PRO A 240 9.56 -14.15 -30.74
N SER A 241 8.51 -14.90 -30.42
CA SER A 241 7.21 -14.37 -29.98
C SER A 241 7.26 -13.48 -28.73
N TYR A 242 8.27 -13.65 -27.85
CA TYR A 242 8.46 -12.84 -26.64
C TYR A 242 9.23 -11.53 -26.88
N LEU A 243 9.75 -11.28 -28.10
CA LEU A 243 10.54 -10.09 -28.40
C LEU A 243 9.79 -8.76 -28.15
N PRO A 244 8.49 -8.61 -28.50
CA PRO A 244 7.74 -7.38 -28.20
C PRO A 244 7.63 -7.09 -26.70
N ASP A 245 7.42 -8.11 -25.87
CA ASP A 245 7.37 -7.95 -24.40
C ASP A 245 8.76 -7.66 -23.81
N LEU A 246 9.80 -8.37 -24.28
CA LEU A 246 11.19 -8.07 -23.96
C LEU A 246 11.53 -6.61 -24.28
N ALA A 247 11.09 -6.09 -25.44
CA ALA A 247 11.30 -4.71 -25.83
C ALA A 247 10.66 -3.73 -24.82
N LEU A 248 9.40 -3.94 -24.43
CA LEU A 248 8.71 -3.10 -23.45
C LEU A 248 9.41 -3.12 -22.08
N LYS A 249 9.71 -4.31 -21.57
CA LYS A 249 10.37 -4.47 -20.26
C LYS A 249 11.77 -3.88 -20.28
N PHE A 250 12.53 -4.09 -21.37
CA PHE A 250 13.85 -3.50 -21.53
C PHE A 250 13.79 -1.96 -21.55
N LEU A 251 12.88 -1.37 -22.33
CA LEU A 251 12.67 0.09 -22.31
C LEU A 251 12.28 0.62 -20.93
N PHE A 252 11.41 -0.12 -20.22
CA PHE A 252 11.04 0.24 -18.85
C PHE A 252 12.25 0.18 -17.91
N THR A 253 13.10 -0.84 -18.00
CA THR A 253 14.32 -0.92 -17.18
C THR A 253 15.28 0.23 -17.46
N LEU A 254 15.52 0.58 -18.74
CA LEU A 254 16.31 1.74 -19.10
C LEU A 254 15.71 3.05 -18.54
N PHE A 255 14.38 3.19 -18.59
CA PHE A 255 13.66 4.31 -18.00
C PHE A 255 13.77 4.39 -16.48
N ALA A 256 13.68 3.25 -15.79
CA ALA A 256 13.80 3.15 -14.34
C ALA A 256 15.22 3.50 -13.86
N GLU A 257 16.24 2.99 -14.55
CA GLU A 257 17.66 3.28 -14.30
C GLU A 257 18.07 4.69 -14.75
N GLY A 258 17.16 5.44 -15.40
CA GLY A 258 17.43 6.80 -15.84
C GLY A 258 18.36 6.92 -17.04
N LYS A 259 18.58 5.82 -17.79
CA LYS A 259 19.36 5.74 -19.03
C LYS A 259 18.56 6.35 -20.19
N THR A 260 18.41 7.66 -20.12
CA THR A 260 17.34 8.41 -20.81
C THR A 260 17.60 8.48 -22.31
N GLU A 261 18.80 8.85 -22.77
CA GLU A 261 19.11 8.87 -24.22
C GLU A 261 19.10 7.48 -24.85
N GLU A 262 19.59 6.48 -24.13
CA GLU A 262 19.61 5.10 -24.60
C GLU A 262 18.19 4.53 -24.77
N SER A 263 17.27 4.82 -23.83
CA SER A 263 15.87 4.37 -23.96
C SER A 263 15.18 4.99 -25.17
N HIS A 264 15.49 6.24 -25.52
CA HIS A 264 14.97 6.87 -26.73
C HIS A 264 15.48 6.19 -28.01
N GLU A 265 16.78 5.88 -28.10
CA GLU A 265 17.36 5.19 -29.26
C GLU A 265 16.78 3.78 -29.42
N TRP A 266 16.73 3.00 -28.35
CA TRP A 266 16.15 1.66 -28.38
C TRP A 266 14.66 1.68 -28.72
N ALA A 267 13.91 2.66 -28.20
CA ALA A 267 12.48 2.77 -28.51
C ALA A 267 12.26 3.00 -30.01
N ARG A 268 13.09 3.84 -30.65
CA ARG A 268 13.03 4.01 -32.11
C ARG A 268 13.33 2.72 -32.86
N ARG A 269 14.38 1.99 -32.47
CA ARG A 269 14.73 0.69 -33.08
C ARG A 269 13.61 -0.33 -32.95
N PHE A 270 12.96 -0.40 -31.78
CA PHE A 270 11.83 -1.31 -31.61
C PHE A 270 10.59 -0.85 -32.38
N LEU A 271 10.35 0.46 -32.52
CA LEU A 271 9.23 0.99 -33.31
C LEU A 271 9.41 0.77 -34.81
N GLU A 272 10.66 0.77 -35.31
CA GLU A 272 10.96 0.34 -36.67
C GLU A 272 10.60 -1.14 -36.90
N ARG A 273 10.73 -1.96 -35.85
CA ARG A 273 10.43 -3.39 -35.88
C ARG A 273 8.96 -3.72 -35.66
N PHE A 274 8.30 -2.99 -34.77
CA PHE A 274 6.93 -3.20 -34.33
C PHE A 274 6.09 -1.91 -34.47
N PRO A 275 5.93 -1.38 -35.71
CA PRO A 275 5.23 -0.12 -35.93
C PRO A 275 3.72 -0.21 -35.64
N ASP A 276 3.17 -1.42 -35.58
CA ASP A 276 1.77 -1.75 -35.31
C ASP A 276 1.50 -2.12 -33.83
N PHE A 277 2.48 -1.90 -32.93
CA PHE A 277 2.35 -2.19 -31.51
C PHE A 277 1.94 -0.95 -30.70
N PRO A 278 0.65 -0.78 -30.32
CA PRO A 278 0.18 0.43 -29.66
C PRO A 278 0.86 0.71 -28.31
N THR A 279 1.12 -0.31 -27.50
CA THR A 279 1.77 -0.15 -26.19
C THR A 279 3.21 0.36 -26.31
N LEU A 280 3.92 0.01 -27.39
CA LEU A 280 5.26 0.50 -27.64
C LEU A 280 5.25 1.98 -28.03
N TRP A 281 4.25 2.42 -28.80
CA TRP A 281 4.03 3.84 -29.07
C TRP A 281 3.67 4.64 -27.81
N GLU A 282 2.88 4.06 -26.90
CA GLU A 282 2.56 4.66 -25.60
C GLU A 282 3.79 4.78 -24.70
N MET A 283 4.60 3.71 -24.60
CA MET A 283 5.89 3.73 -23.90
C MET A 283 6.79 4.83 -24.49
N TYR A 284 6.90 4.91 -25.81
CA TYR A 284 7.69 5.93 -26.48
C TYR A 284 7.17 7.35 -26.22
N ALA A 285 5.84 7.56 -26.25
CA ALA A 285 5.24 8.84 -25.89
C ALA A 285 5.59 9.23 -24.44
N GLN A 286 5.55 8.28 -23.51
CA GLN A 286 5.94 8.51 -22.12
C GLN A 286 7.42 8.86 -21.97
N LEU A 287 8.31 8.17 -22.69
CA LEU A 287 9.73 8.53 -22.76
C LEU A 287 9.89 9.96 -23.28
N LEU A 288 9.30 10.28 -24.43
CA LEU A 288 9.36 11.62 -25.05
C LEU A 288 8.86 12.73 -24.12
N LEU A 289 7.77 12.49 -23.37
CA LEU A 289 7.31 13.42 -22.34
C LEU A 289 8.40 13.64 -21.28
N ARG A 290 9.06 12.58 -20.80
CA ARG A 290 10.15 12.71 -19.83
C ARG A 290 11.35 13.48 -20.38
N HIS A 291 11.62 13.41 -21.67
CA HIS A 291 12.65 14.19 -22.36
C HIS A 291 12.24 15.64 -22.68
N GLY A 292 11.03 16.07 -22.31
CA GLY A 292 10.52 17.40 -22.68
C GLY A 292 10.15 17.55 -24.15
N LYS A 293 10.15 16.45 -24.92
CA LYS A 293 9.81 16.40 -26.34
C LYS A 293 8.29 16.26 -26.53
N ALA A 294 7.54 17.21 -25.98
CA ALA A 294 6.08 17.11 -25.90
C ALA A 294 5.39 17.07 -27.28
N GLU A 295 5.91 17.78 -28.29
CA GLU A 295 5.39 17.71 -29.67
C GLU A 295 5.54 16.32 -30.29
N GLU A 296 6.67 15.67 -30.03
CA GLU A 296 6.91 14.29 -30.48
C GLU A 296 5.99 13.32 -29.74
N ALA A 297 5.77 13.55 -28.44
CA ALA A 297 4.87 12.75 -27.64
C ALA A 297 3.42 12.83 -28.11
N VAL A 298 2.96 14.00 -28.57
CA VAL A 298 1.65 14.14 -29.24
C VAL A 298 1.57 13.21 -30.45
N ARG A 299 2.62 13.18 -31.28
CA ARG A 299 2.66 12.31 -32.47
C ARG A 299 2.64 10.84 -32.10
N ALA A 300 3.44 10.43 -31.11
CA ALA A 300 3.49 9.05 -30.63
C ALA A 300 2.16 8.60 -30.00
N ALA A 301 1.53 9.44 -29.18
CA ALA A 301 0.22 9.14 -28.59
C ALA A 301 -0.88 9.04 -29.66
N ARG A 302 -0.86 9.90 -30.68
CA ARG A 302 -1.77 9.80 -31.84
C ARG A 302 -1.54 8.54 -32.67
N ALA A 303 -0.29 8.09 -32.81
CA ALA A 303 0.03 6.83 -33.47
C ALA A 303 -0.58 5.63 -32.73
N ALA A 304 -0.43 5.59 -31.39
CA ALA A 304 -1.09 4.57 -30.57
C ALA A 304 -2.62 4.58 -30.72
N LEU A 305 -3.25 5.75 -30.72
CA LEU A 305 -4.70 5.90 -30.93
C LEU A 305 -5.15 5.44 -32.32
N ALA A 306 -4.36 5.70 -33.36
CA ALA A 306 -4.67 5.30 -34.73
C ALA A 306 -4.66 3.77 -34.90
N LEU A 307 -3.78 3.08 -34.18
CA LEU A 307 -3.73 1.61 -34.15
C LEU A 307 -4.92 1.01 -33.39
N GLY A 308 -5.35 1.68 -32.31
CA GLY A 308 -6.43 1.20 -31.47
C GLY A 308 -6.04 -0.03 -30.63
N PRO A 309 -6.99 -0.59 -29.86
CA PRO A 309 -6.74 -1.72 -28.95
C PRO A 309 -6.70 -3.09 -29.65
N LYS A 310 -6.86 -3.15 -30.98
CA LYS A 310 -6.86 -4.42 -31.73
C LYS A 310 -5.48 -4.68 -32.29
N THR A 311 -4.75 -5.60 -31.68
CA THR A 311 -3.39 -5.95 -32.11
C THR A 311 -3.10 -7.44 -31.91
N ALA A 312 -2.07 -7.95 -32.61
CA ALA A 312 -1.58 -9.31 -32.47
C ALA A 312 -0.73 -9.52 -31.20
N TYR A 313 -0.31 -8.42 -30.55
CA TYR A 313 0.52 -8.44 -29.34
C TYR A 313 -0.31 -8.53 -28.06
N ALA A 314 0.32 -9.02 -26.99
CA ALA A 314 -0.22 -8.85 -25.64
C ALA A 314 -0.16 -7.36 -25.26
N ILE A 315 -1.30 -6.78 -24.89
CA ILE A 315 -1.40 -5.38 -24.48
C ILE A 315 -2.11 -5.24 -23.13
N PRO A 316 -1.74 -4.23 -22.32
CA PRO A 316 -2.52 -3.83 -21.16
C PRO A 316 -3.92 -3.36 -21.55
N GLU A 317 -4.89 -3.57 -20.67
CA GLU A 317 -6.21 -2.98 -20.81
C GLU A 317 -6.11 -1.44 -20.94
N GLY A 318 -6.72 -0.90 -22.00
CA GLY A 318 -6.67 0.53 -22.31
C GLY A 318 -5.59 0.98 -23.28
N SER A 319 -4.66 0.09 -23.68
CA SER A 319 -3.67 0.42 -24.70
C SER A 319 -4.32 0.68 -26.06
N GLY A 320 -3.85 1.70 -26.77
CA GLY A 320 -4.49 2.21 -27.98
C GLY A 320 -5.86 2.87 -27.74
N SER A 321 -6.20 3.16 -26.48
CA SER A 321 -7.49 3.68 -26.04
C SER A 321 -7.28 4.75 -24.95
N PHE A 322 -7.83 4.59 -23.76
CA PHE A 322 -7.79 5.59 -22.69
C PHE A 322 -6.37 5.87 -22.18
N LEU A 323 -5.43 4.93 -22.30
CA LEU A 323 -4.02 5.16 -21.95
C LEU A 323 -3.36 6.12 -22.95
N ALA A 324 -3.50 5.87 -24.25
CA ALA A 324 -3.02 6.76 -25.29
C ALA A 324 -3.67 8.15 -25.22
N TYR A 325 -4.99 8.25 -24.94
CA TYR A 325 -5.63 9.55 -24.70
C TYR A 325 -5.08 10.28 -23.47
N SER A 326 -4.73 9.55 -22.41
CA SER A 326 -4.13 10.13 -21.20
C SER A 326 -2.72 10.68 -21.49
N LEU A 327 -1.93 9.99 -22.31
CA LEU A 327 -0.62 10.47 -22.77
C LEU A 327 -0.75 11.67 -23.71
N LEU A 328 -1.75 11.66 -24.59
CA LEU A 328 -2.07 12.78 -25.48
C LEU A 328 -2.45 14.04 -24.68
N ALA A 329 -3.27 13.87 -23.64
CA ALA A 329 -3.64 14.96 -22.72
C ALA A 329 -2.39 15.54 -22.03
N GLN A 330 -1.51 14.68 -21.51
CA GLN A 330 -0.24 15.10 -20.90
C GLN A 330 0.70 15.81 -21.89
N ALA A 331 0.72 15.39 -23.15
CA ALA A 331 1.54 16.00 -24.18
C ALA A 331 1.04 17.40 -24.56
N HIS A 332 -0.26 17.55 -24.82
CA HIS A 332 -0.87 18.86 -25.08
C HIS A 332 -0.75 19.79 -23.86
N ALA A 333 -0.89 19.24 -22.64
CA ALA A 333 -0.68 19.98 -21.41
C ALA A 333 0.72 20.61 -21.30
N ARG A 334 1.77 19.84 -21.64
CA ARG A 334 3.15 20.36 -21.61
C ARG A 334 3.43 21.41 -22.69
N LEU A 335 2.63 21.45 -23.75
CA LEU A 335 2.72 22.45 -24.81
C LEU A 335 1.91 23.71 -24.51
N GLY A 336 1.14 23.74 -23.41
CA GLY A 336 0.22 24.85 -23.11
C GLY A 336 -1.09 24.81 -23.90
N ASN A 337 -1.37 23.70 -24.60
CA ASN A 337 -2.56 23.51 -25.44
C ASN A 337 -3.74 23.04 -24.57
N ALA A 338 -4.35 23.98 -23.84
CA ALA A 338 -5.34 23.68 -22.79
C ALA A 338 -6.63 23.03 -23.33
N GLU A 339 -7.13 23.49 -24.49
CA GLU A 339 -8.36 22.95 -25.08
C GLU A 339 -8.17 21.51 -25.55
N GLU A 340 -7.07 21.23 -26.24
CA GLU A 340 -6.73 19.89 -26.72
C GLU A 340 -6.42 18.93 -25.58
N ALA A 341 -5.76 19.41 -24.52
CA ALA A 341 -5.52 18.61 -23.33
C ALA A 341 -6.84 18.21 -22.66
N LEU A 342 -7.78 19.15 -22.50
CA LEU A 342 -9.11 18.88 -21.93
C LEU A 342 -9.93 17.93 -22.82
N ALA A 343 -9.89 18.13 -24.14
CA ALA A 343 -10.55 17.24 -25.09
C ALA A 343 -10.01 15.81 -25.01
N ALA A 344 -8.69 15.65 -24.97
CA ALA A 344 -8.05 14.35 -24.80
C ALA A 344 -8.38 13.70 -23.45
N SER A 345 -8.45 14.47 -22.35
CA SER A 345 -8.90 13.95 -21.04
C SER A 345 -10.36 13.48 -21.06
N ARG A 346 -11.26 14.20 -21.73
CA ARG A 346 -12.66 13.76 -21.90
C ARG A 346 -12.74 12.46 -22.70
N ALA A 347 -12.00 12.38 -23.81
CA ALA A 347 -11.92 11.18 -24.63
C ALA A 347 -11.34 9.98 -23.86
N ALA A 348 -10.33 10.20 -23.00
CA ALA A 348 -9.81 9.15 -22.11
C ALA A 348 -10.91 8.59 -21.19
N ARG A 349 -11.69 9.47 -20.57
CA ARG A 349 -12.79 9.09 -19.66
C ARG A 349 -13.91 8.33 -20.38
N GLU A 350 -14.31 8.79 -21.56
CA GLU A 350 -15.34 8.13 -22.38
C GLU A 350 -14.87 6.75 -22.87
N ALA A 351 -13.62 6.66 -23.34
CA ALA A 351 -13.01 5.40 -23.76
C ALA A 351 -12.87 4.41 -22.60
N TYR A 352 -12.57 4.89 -21.39
CA TYR A 352 -12.54 4.09 -20.17
C TYR A 352 -13.95 3.57 -19.81
N ALA A 353 -14.97 4.45 -19.80
CA ALA A 353 -16.36 4.05 -19.51
C ALA A 353 -16.89 3.01 -20.50
N THR A 354 -16.55 3.14 -21.78
CA THR A 354 -16.95 2.17 -22.82
C THR A 354 -16.24 0.81 -22.62
N ALA A 355 -15.00 0.82 -22.12
CA ALA A 355 -14.25 -0.40 -21.83
C ALA A 355 -14.83 -1.16 -20.62
N THR A 356 -15.22 -0.43 -19.57
CA THR A 356 -15.79 -1.03 -18.34
C THR A 356 -17.20 -1.58 -18.55
N GLU A 357 -18.05 -0.92 -19.35
CA GLU A 357 -19.38 -1.43 -19.71
C GLU A 357 -19.35 -2.78 -20.44
N ARG A 358 -18.31 -3.04 -21.25
CA ARG A 358 -18.14 -4.31 -21.97
C ARG A 358 -17.69 -5.47 -21.07
N ASN A 359 -17.02 -5.19 -19.95
CA ASN A 359 -16.36 -6.18 -19.11
C ASN A 359 -17.11 -6.51 -17.80
N GLY A 360 -18.27 -5.91 -17.56
CA GLY A 360 -19.22 -6.33 -16.52
C GLY A 360 -18.75 -6.19 -15.06
N GLY A 361 -17.81 -5.28 -14.77
CA GLY A 361 -17.28 -5.04 -13.42
C GLY A 361 -17.41 -3.58 -12.95
N PRO A 362 -17.49 -3.32 -11.63
CA PRO A 362 -17.45 -1.96 -11.09
C PRO A 362 -16.07 -1.33 -11.29
N ALA A 363 -16.10 -0.07 -11.73
CA ALA A 363 -14.93 0.74 -12.05
C ALA A 363 -14.04 1.02 -10.83
N SER A 364 -12.72 1.06 -11.02
CA SER A 364 -11.80 1.69 -10.08
C SER A 364 -11.04 2.82 -10.75
N LEU A 365 -11.30 4.04 -10.27
CA LEU A 365 -10.52 5.28 -10.36
C LEU A 365 -9.08 5.15 -10.91
N SER A 366 -8.89 5.08 -12.22
CA SER A 366 -7.54 5.20 -12.82
C SER A 366 -7.45 6.29 -13.90
N ALA A 367 -8.55 6.66 -14.54
CA ALA A 367 -8.57 7.79 -15.49
C ALA A 367 -8.68 9.17 -14.80
N GLU A 368 -9.38 9.26 -13.67
CA GLU A 368 -9.62 10.54 -12.97
C GLU A 368 -8.40 11.01 -12.15
N LEU A 369 -7.53 10.09 -11.71
CA LEU A 369 -6.33 10.41 -10.92
C LEU A 369 -5.19 11.05 -11.72
N PHE A 370 -5.22 11.01 -13.05
CA PHE A 370 -4.21 11.65 -13.90
C PHE A 370 -4.62 13.01 -14.48
N ALA A 371 -5.92 13.38 -14.42
CA ALA A 371 -6.42 14.66 -14.91
C ALA A 371 -6.69 15.72 -13.81
N LEU A 372 -6.82 15.30 -12.55
CA LEU A 372 -7.28 16.17 -11.46
C LEU A 372 -6.31 17.30 -11.06
N PRO A 373 -4.97 17.10 -11.04
CA PRO A 373 -4.04 18.21 -10.80
C PRO A 373 -4.01 19.24 -11.95
N PHE A 374 -4.50 18.86 -13.13
CA PHE A 374 -4.38 19.64 -14.36
C PHE A 374 -5.65 20.45 -14.70
N LEU A 375 -6.84 19.90 -14.38
CA LEU A 375 -8.12 20.64 -14.44
C LEU A 375 -8.12 21.89 -13.53
N LEU A 376 -7.43 21.83 -12.39
CA LEU A 376 -7.30 22.96 -11.47
C LEU A 376 -6.40 24.08 -12.04
N ARG A 377 -5.39 23.77 -12.86
CA ARG A 377 -4.51 24.77 -13.51
C ARG A 377 -5.18 25.51 -14.66
N ILE A 378 -6.09 24.88 -15.40
CA ILE A 378 -6.80 25.50 -16.54
C ILE A 378 -7.88 26.48 -16.06
N LEU A 379 -8.52 26.20 -14.92
CA LEU A 379 -9.54 27.09 -14.35
C LEU A 379 -8.94 28.39 -13.76
N GLU A 380 -7.63 28.41 -13.45
CA GLU A 380 -6.94 29.58 -12.93
C GLU A 380 -6.42 30.54 -14.01
N GLN A 381 -6.38 30.14 -15.29
CA GLN A 381 -5.74 30.93 -16.37
C GLN A 381 -6.70 31.68 -17.32
N ASN A 382 -8.02 31.53 -17.17
CA ASN A 382 -9.00 32.30 -17.95
C ASN A 382 -9.77 33.28 -17.06
N SER A 383 -9.16 34.44 -16.81
CA SER A 383 -9.82 35.60 -16.21
C SER A 383 -10.57 36.38 -17.28
N GLU A 384 -11.91 36.33 -17.23
CA GLU A 384 -12.88 37.36 -17.66
C GLU A 384 -14.18 36.69 -18.10
N SER A 385 -15.03 36.28 -17.13
CA SER A 385 -16.50 36.16 -17.23
C SER A 385 -17.15 35.25 -16.15
N SER A 386 -16.48 35.00 -15.01
CA SER A 386 -17.06 34.20 -13.91
C SER A 386 -16.90 34.86 -12.54
N ALA A 387 -17.15 36.17 -12.48
CA ALA A 387 -17.37 36.88 -11.22
C ALA A 387 -18.80 36.65 -10.70
N LEU A 388 -19.14 35.38 -10.45
CA LEU A 388 -20.19 34.90 -9.55
C LEU A 388 -19.94 33.39 -9.44
N PHE A 389 -19.85 32.86 -8.22
CA PHE A 389 -19.40 31.49 -7.85
C PHE A 389 -17.92 31.31 -7.52
N LEU A 390 -17.44 32.00 -6.49
CA LEU A 390 -16.48 31.41 -5.56
C LEU A 390 -16.93 31.66 -4.12
N GLY A 391 -17.16 30.58 -3.38
CA GLY A 391 -17.65 30.61 -2.01
C GLY A 391 -17.89 29.22 -1.41
N THR A 392 -16.80 28.47 -1.17
CA THR A 392 -16.63 27.45 -0.09
C THR A 392 -17.34 26.08 -0.16
N SER A 393 -16.52 25.02 -0.21
CA SER A 393 -16.78 23.66 0.31
C SER A 393 -18.08 22.97 -0.21
N PRO A 394 -18.81 22.14 0.56
CA PRO A 394 -19.44 20.81 0.27
C PRO A 394 -20.29 20.53 -1.01
N ILE A 395 -19.84 20.87 -2.23
CA ILE A 395 -20.66 20.73 -3.46
C ILE A 395 -20.50 19.39 -4.24
N LEU A 396 -19.50 18.56 -4.01
CA LEU A 396 -19.36 17.30 -4.77
C LEU A 396 -20.36 16.19 -4.36
N TYR A 397 -20.89 16.21 -3.13
CA TYR A 397 -21.92 15.28 -2.68
C TYR A 397 -23.35 15.79 -2.95
N GLN A 398 -23.58 17.11 -2.91
CA GLN A 398 -24.89 17.72 -3.24
C GLN A 398 -25.12 17.92 -4.74
N SER A 399 -24.09 18.03 -5.59
CA SER A 399 -24.29 18.12 -7.04
C SER A 399 -24.76 16.81 -7.65
N LEU A 400 -24.29 15.67 -7.14
CA LEU A 400 -24.82 14.35 -7.52
C LEU A 400 -26.28 14.21 -7.07
N TYR A 401 -26.63 14.74 -5.89
CA TYR A 401 -28.00 14.73 -5.37
C TYR A 401 -28.94 15.72 -6.10
N ALA A 402 -28.45 16.88 -6.54
CA ALA A 402 -29.23 17.87 -7.31
C ALA A 402 -29.48 17.40 -8.75
N VAL A 403 -28.51 16.73 -9.38
CA VAL A 403 -28.67 16.09 -10.71
C VAL A 403 -29.65 14.93 -10.64
N LEU A 404 -29.59 14.08 -9.61
CA LEU A 404 -30.56 13.00 -9.39
C LEU A 404 -31.98 13.52 -9.05
N ARG A 405 -32.08 14.69 -8.39
CA ARG A 405 -33.36 15.36 -8.07
C ARG A 405 -33.98 16.04 -9.30
N GLU A 406 -33.17 16.69 -10.15
CA GLU A 406 -33.67 17.32 -11.39
C GLU A 406 -34.11 16.29 -12.43
N LEU A 407 -33.38 15.18 -12.57
CA LEU A 407 -33.75 14.04 -13.43
C LEU A 407 -35.04 13.34 -12.97
N SER A 408 -35.35 13.40 -11.66
CA SER A 408 -36.60 12.92 -11.08
C SER A 408 -37.77 13.89 -11.29
N THR A 409 -37.55 15.21 -11.19
CA THR A 409 -38.57 16.24 -11.46
C THR A 409 -38.84 16.47 -12.96
N ALA A 410 -37.90 16.10 -13.83
CA ALA A 410 -38.04 16.15 -15.29
C ALA A 410 -38.72 14.90 -15.90
N GLY A 411 -39.11 13.93 -15.07
CA GLY A 411 -39.90 12.76 -15.50
C GLY A 411 -39.14 11.74 -16.36
N VAL A 412 -37.80 11.78 -16.38
CA VAL A 412 -36.97 10.87 -17.19
C VAL A 412 -36.76 9.50 -16.51
N LEU A 413 -37.07 9.37 -15.22
CA LEU A 413 -37.03 8.12 -14.45
C LEU A 413 -38.29 7.92 -13.60
N THR A 414 -39.00 6.79 -13.80
CA THR A 414 -40.15 6.36 -13.00
C THR A 414 -39.71 5.55 -11.78
N PRO A 415 -40.18 5.84 -10.56
CA PRO A 415 -39.81 5.11 -9.34
C PRO A 415 -40.72 3.88 -9.09
N PRO A 416 -40.21 2.73 -8.63
CA PRO A 416 -41.03 1.75 -7.94
C PRO A 416 -41.19 2.17 -6.47
N LEU A 417 -42.39 2.66 -6.14
CA LEU A 417 -43.14 2.46 -4.90
C LEU A 417 -42.37 2.60 -3.57
N LEU A 418 -42.46 3.82 -3.03
CA LEU A 418 -42.34 4.16 -1.61
C LEU A 418 -43.28 3.30 -0.74
N PHE A 419 -42.71 2.43 0.11
CA PHE A 419 -43.44 1.91 1.27
C PHE A 419 -43.55 3.00 2.36
N ARG A 420 -44.78 3.21 2.82
CA ARG A 420 -45.21 4.10 3.92
C ARG A 420 -44.45 3.81 5.23
N PRO A 421 -44.18 4.82 6.07
CA PRO A 421 -43.60 4.62 7.39
C PRO A 421 -44.65 4.12 8.38
N LEU A 422 -44.41 2.97 9.01
CA LEU A 422 -45.05 2.56 10.26
C LEU A 422 -44.11 2.95 11.41
N VAL A 423 -44.19 4.21 11.85
CA VAL A 423 -43.66 4.63 13.15
C VAL A 423 -44.83 4.59 14.13
N GLY A 424 -44.72 3.78 15.19
CA GLY A 424 -45.69 3.75 16.28
C GLY A 424 -46.54 2.48 16.36
N GLN A 425 -45.91 1.33 16.61
CA GLN A 425 -46.53 0.32 17.47
C GLN A 425 -45.54 -0.05 18.58
N LYS A 426 -46.00 0.10 19.82
CA LYS A 426 -45.37 -0.52 20.98
C LYS A 426 -45.22 -2.00 20.68
N LEU A 427 -43.99 -2.53 20.74
CA LEU A 427 -43.77 -3.96 20.91
C LEU A 427 -44.18 -4.33 22.34
N THR A 428 -45.49 -4.34 22.59
CA THR A 428 -46.07 -5.07 23.71
C THR A 428 -46.39 -6.48 23.25
N SER A 429 -45.82 -7.42 23.99
CA SER A 429 -46.28 -8.80 24.21
C SER A 429 -45.83 -9.90 23.25
N LYS A 430 -45.08 -10.84 23.86
CA LYS A 430 -44.97 -12.28 23.58
C LYS A 430 -44.14 -12.72 22.36
N VAL A 431 -42.82 -12.53 22.48
CA VAL A 431 -41.87 -13.58 22.07
C VAL A 431 -41.16 -14.04 23.34
N PRO A 432 -41.32 -15.31 23.78
CA PRO A 432 -40.52 -15.83 24.88
C PRO A 432 -39.06 -15.94 24.40
N SER A 433 -38.11 -15.35 25.14
CA SER A 433 -36.66 -15.58 25.02
C SER A 433 -35.96 -15.21 23.69
N ALA A 434 -36.14 -13.99 23.17
CA ALA A 434 -35.26 -13.51 22.09
C ALA A 434 -33.99 -12.83 22.65
N ARG A 435 -32.87 -13.57 22.67
CA ARG A 435 -31.49 -13.14 23.03
C ARG A 435 -30.80 -12.30 21.94
N VAL A 436 -31.56 -11.76 20.98
CA VAL A 436 -31.02 -11.23 19.71
C VAL A 436 -31.71 -9.92 19.34
N ALA A 437 -30.93 -8.90 18.96
CA ALA A 437 -31.42 -7.63 18.41
C ALA A 437 -30.76 -7.34 17.05
N VAL A 438 -31.50 -6.69 16.14
CA VAL A 438 -31.02 -6.29 14.81
C VAL A 438 -31.11 -4.77 14.71
N VAL A 439 -29.99 -4.09 14.41
CA VAL A 439 -29.93 -2.64 14.17
C VAL A 439 -29.69 -2.43 12.67
N SER A 440 -30.63 -1.79 12.00
CA SER A 440 -30.54 -1.42 10.58
C SER A 440 -30.93 0.04 10.45
N ASP A 441 -30.05 0.87 9.89
CA ASP A 441 -30.41 2.20 9.45
C ASP A 441 -30.87 2.16 7.99
N GLY A 442 -32.15 2.45 7.78
CA GLY A 442 -32.72 2.58 6.45
C GLY A 442 -32.70 4.01 5.89
N ARG A 443 -32.36 5.06 6.66
CA ARG A 443 -32.59 6.47 6.24
C ARG A 443 -31.69 7.58 6.84
N ARG A 444 -30.74 7.36 7.76
CA ARG A 444 -29.86 8.41 8.34
C ARG A 444 -28.56 7.85 8.93
N GLU A 445 -27.40 8.24 8.36
CA GLU A 445 -26.09 8.06 9.01
C GLU A 445 -26.18 8.48 10.49
N LEU A 446 -26.16 7.49 11.39
CA LEU A 446 -26.03 7.73 12.81
C LEU A 446 -24.61 8.20 13.07
N SER A 447 -24.44 9.22 13.90
CA SER A 447 -23.11 9.58 14.40
C SER A 447 -22.51 8.41 15.19
N SER A 448 -21.18 8.29 15.20
CA SER A 448 -20.46 7.22 15.93
C SER A 448 -20.83 7.13 17.42
N GLU A 449 -21.37 8.20 17.99
CA GLU A 449 -21.78 8.32 19.40
C GLU A 449 -23.22 7.84 19.65
N ASP A 450 -24.08 7.89 18.63
CA ASP A 450 -25.47 7.44 18.70
C ASP A 450 -25.56 5.93 18.46
N LEU A 451 -24.82 5.41 17.46
CA LEU A 451 -24.72 3.97 17.22
C LEU A 451 -24.11 3.24 18.43
N ARG A 452 -23.08 3.83 19.05
CA ARG A 452 -22.49 3.32 20.29
C ARG A 452 -23.51 3.25 21.43
N ARG A 453 -24.31 4.31 21.62
CA ARG A 453 -25.34 4.36 22.66
C ARG A 453 -26.45 3.35 22.43
N GLU A 454 -26.88 3.19 21.19
CA GLU A 454 -27.92 2.22 20.80
C GLU A 454 -27.46 0.79 21.12
N ILE A 455 -26.23 0.43 20.72
CA ILE A 455 -25.63 -0.88 20.98
C ILE A 455 -25.43 -1.09 22.48
N GLU A 456 -24.90 -0.11 23.21
CA GLU A 456 -24.73 -0.18 24.67
C GLU A 456 -26.08 -0.35 25.39
N ASN A 457 -27.13 0.37 24.97
CA ASN A 457 -28.47 0.25 25.53
C ASN A 457 -29.09 -1.13 25.28
N ILE A 458 -28.94 -1.67 24.08
CA ILE A 458 -29.45 -3.01 23.70
C ILE A 458 -28.75 -4.11 24.51
N LEU A 459 -27.44 -4.01 24.68
CA LEU A 459 -26.66 -4.97 25.46
C LEU A 459 -26.98 -4.88 26.97
N ASN A 460 -27.18 -3.67 27.49
CA ASN A 460 -27.58 -3.46 28.89
C ASN A 460 -29.01 -3.94 29.19
N ALA A 461 -29.86 -4.10 28.17
CA ALA A 461 -31.19 -4.68 28.28
C ALA A 461 -31.20 -6.23 28.32
N GLY A 462 -30.03 -6.88 28.39
CA GLY A 462 -29.90 -8.34 28.53
C GLY A 462 -29.90 -9.12 27.21
N VAL A 463 -29.72 -8.43 26.08
CA VAL A 463 -29.57 -9.06 24.76
C VAL A 463 -28.14 -9.57 24.58
N GLU A 464 -27.96 -10.85 24.25
CA GLU A 464 -26.65 -11.51 24.19
C GLU A 464 -25.95 -11.37 22.82
N THR A 465 -26.68 -11.03 21.76
CA THR A 465 -26.16 -10.93 20.39
C THR A 465 -26.84 -9.80 19.63
N VAL A 466 -26.04 -8.93 19.01
CA VAL A 466 -26.53 -7.81 18.18
C VAL A 466 -26.04 -7.99 16.75
N TYR A 467 -26.98 -7.93 15.80
CA TYR A 467 -26.68 -7.96 14.37
C TYR A 467 -26.82 -6.56 13.81
N VAL A 468 -25.74 -6.01 13.26
CA VAL A 468 -25.75 -4.73 12.55
C VAL A 468 -25.87 -5.03 11.06
N VAL A 469 -26.82 -4.37 10.40
CA VAL A 469 -27.14 -4.57 8.99
C VAL A 469 -26.92 -3.26 8.23
N GLU A 470 -25.88 -3.21 7.40
CA GLU A 470 -25.55 -2.05 6.56
C GLU A 470 -25.68 -2.38 5.06
N PRO A 471 -26.24 -1.46 4.24
CA PRO A 471 -26.19 -1.56 2.79
C PRO A 471 -24.80 -1.17 2.26
N PHE A 472 -24.22 -2.00 1.42
CA PHE A 472 -22.86 -1.82 0.88
C PHE A 472 -22.83 -0.84 -0.31
N SER A 473 -21.79 0.00 -0.40
CA SER A 473 -21.31 0.59 -1.66
C SER A 473 -19.84 0.19 -1.83
N GLU A 474 -19.50 -0.33 -3.01
CA GLU A 474 -18.29 -1.11 -3.27
C GLU A 474 -17.01 -0.26 -3.31
N TYR A 475 -16.01 -0.59 -2.47
CA TYR A 475 -14.61 -0.21 -2.68
C TYR A 475 -13.64 -1.20 -2.02
N SER A 476 -12.59 -1.60 -2.74
CA SER A 476 -11.52 -2.51 -2.30
C SER A 476 -10.15 -1.82 -2.39
N GLY A 477 -9.40 -1.82 -1.30
CA GLY A 477 -8.01 -1.34 -1.20
C GLY A 477 -7.04 -2.48 -0.82
N PRO A 478 -5.73 -2.19 -0.60
CA PRO A 478 -4.67 -3.19 -0.48
C PRO A 478 -4.55 -3.84 0.91
N ARG A 479 -4.62 -5.17 0.96
CA ARG A 479 -4.55 -5.98 2.20
C ARG A 479 -3.19 -5.87 2.87
N ILE A 480 -3.14 -5.12 3.97
CA ILE A 480 -2.08 -5.25 4.98
C ILE A 480 -2.27 -6.61 5.67
N HIS A 481 -1.21 -7.43 5.72
CA HIS A 481 -1.21 -8.72 6.42
C HIS A 481 -1.55 -8.50 7.91
N LEU A 482 -2.80 -8.80 8.27
CA LEU A 482 -3.32 -8.87 9.64
C LEU A 482 -2.90 -10.20 10.27
N THR A 483 -1.62 -10.34 10.65
CA THR A 483 -1.12 -11.53 11.33
C THR A 483 -1.50 -11.59 12.83
N ALA A 484 -2.31 -10.65 13.33
CA ALA A 484 -2.77 -10.61 14.72
C ALA A 484 -4.20 -11.14 14.95
N LEU A 485 -4.83 -11.79 13.96
CA LEU A 485 -6.26 -12.16 13.99
C LEU A 485 -6.61 -13.59 14.44
N ALA A 486 -5.68 -14.36 15.00
CA ALA A 486 -6.08 -15.52 15.82
C ALA A 486 -6.52 -14.99 17.19
N THR A 487 -7.75 -14.49 17.38
CA THR A 487 -8.91 -15.32 17.73
C THR A 487 -10.24 -14.61 17.42
N TRP A 488 -10.75 -14.73 16.19
CA TRP A 488 -12.14 -14.35 15.90
C TRP A 488 -12.78 -15.42 15.02
N GLU A 489 -13.67 -16.24 15.58
CA GLU A 489 -14.49 -17.14 14.77
C GLU A 489 -15.49 -16.32 13.93
N THR A 490 -15.11 -15.98 12.71
CA THR A 490 -16.07 -15.58 11.68
C THR A 490 -16.80 -16.83 11.19
N SER A 491 -17.91 -17.19 11.84
CA SER A 491 -18.87 -18.13 11.24
C SER A 491 -19.81 -17.37 10.31
N ARG A 492 -19.71 -17.66 9.02
CA ARG A 492 -20.67 -17.26 8.00
C ARG A 492 -22.00 -17.94 8.33
N ILE A 493 -23.04 -17.19 8.66
CA ILE A 493 -24.40 -17.77 8.79
C ILE A 493 -25.08 -17.62 7.43
N ASP A 494 -25.21 -18.72 6.69
CA ASP A 494 -26.13 -18.78 5.57
C ASP A 494 -27.56 -18.71 6.11
N VAL A 495 -28.20 -17.55 5.98
CA VAL A 495 -29.63 -17.40 6.28
C VAL A 495 -30.41 -18.00 5.12
N THR A 496 -30.56 -19.31 5.13
CA THR A 496 -31.64 -19.96 4.35
C THR A 496 -32.96 -19.57 5.00
N PRO A 497 -33.95 -19.00 4.27
CA PRO A 497 -35.25 -18.69 4.86
C PRO A 497 -35.90 -19.99 5.37
N PRO A 498 -36.62 -19.96 6.51
CA PRO A 498 -37.33 -21.14 6.98
C PRO A 498 -38.38 -21.57 5.95
N PRO A 499 -38.65 -22.88 5.80
CA PRO A 499 -39.66 -23.35 4.88
C PRO A 499 -41.03 -22.83 5.30
N LEU A 500 -41.79 -22.31 4.34
CA LEU A 500 -43.19 -21.94 4.55
C LEU A 500 -43.98 -23.17 5.03
N PRO A 501 -44.95 -23.01 5.95
CA PRO A 501 -45.74 -24.11 6.47
C PRO A 501 -46.55 -24.79 5.35
N PRO A 502 -46.86 -26.09 5.49
CA PRO A 502 -47.43 -26.88 4.42
C PRO A 502 -48.86 -26.44 4.14
N GLN A 503 -49.11 -25.96 2.92
CA GLN A 503 -50.45 -25.99 2.36
C GLN A 503 -50.62 -27.26 1.52
N SER A 504 -51.75 -27.89 1.74
CA SER A 504 -52.15 -29.23 1.34
C SER A 504 -52.17 -29.48 -0.17
N VAL A 505 -51.57 -30.62 -0.55
CA VAL A 505 -52.08 -31.66 -1.48
C VAL A 505 -52.04 -31.37 -3.00
N THR A 506 -51.02 -31.90 -3.70
CA THR A 506 -51.07 -33.05 -4.65
C THR A 506 -49.76 -33.18 -5.45
N LYS A 507 -49.24 -34.42 -5.58
CA LYS A 507 -48.14 -34.85 -6.49
C LYS A 507 -48.74 -35.29 -7.86
N PRO A 508 -47.97 -35.66 -8.92
CA PRO A 508 -46.55 -35.41 -9.27
C PRO A 508 -46.33 -34.98 -10.74
N SER A 509 -45.15 -34.45 -11.11
CA SER A 509 -44.30 -34.95 -12.23
C SER A 509 -43.24 -33.94 -12.72
N ALA A 510 -42.09 -34.53 -13.03
CA ALA A 510 -41.00 -34.20 -13.96
C ALA A 510 -40.87 -32.83 -14.68
N ARG A 511 -39.58 -32.49 -14.86
CA ARG A 511 -38.90 -31.69 -15.91
C ARG A 511 -38.42 -30.29 -15.55
N ALA A 512 -37.20 -30.08 -16.06
CA ALA A 512 -36.37 -28.88 -16.04
C ALA A 512 -37.04 -27.65 -16.64
N SER A 513 -36.63 -26.46 -16.20
CA SER A 513 -35.93 -25.48 -17.04
C SER A 513 -35.72 -24.15 -16.31
N SER A 514 -34.46 -23.70 -16.29
CA SER A 514 -33.98 -22.31 -16.46
C SER A 514 -34.73 -21.11 -15.85
N GLY A 515 -33.95 -20.28 -15.16
CA GLY A 515 -33.93 -18.83 -15.44
C GLY A 515 -34.52 -17.91 -14.37
N ASN A 516 -33.70 -17.53 -13.37
CA ASN A 516 -33.73 -16.17 -12.83
C ASN A 516 -32.47 -15.91 -11.98
N THR A 517 -31.40 -15.39 -12.60
CA THR A 517 -30.28 -14.77 -11.88
C THR A 517 -30.71 -13.38 -11.44
N GLY A 518 -31.53 -13.32 -10.39
CA GLY A 518 -31.80 -12.09 -9.66
C GLY A 518 -30.52 -11.64 -8.96
N ILE A 519 -30.17 -10.37 -9.13
CA ILE A 519 -29.15 -9.65 -8.39
C ILE A 519 -29.35 -9.94 -6.89
N ARG A 520 -28.42 -10.69 -6.30
CA ARG A 520 -28.40 -10.91 -4.85
C ARG A 520 -27.85 -9.64 -4.21
N ASN A 521 -28.73 -8.82 -3.64
CA ASN A 521 -28.32 -7.77 -2.71
C ASN A 521 -27.62 -8.45 -1.52
N PHE A 522 -26.31 -8.26 -1.40
CA PHE A 522 -25.56 -8.78 -0.28
C PHE A 522 -25.86 -7.93 0.96
N VAL A 523 -26.50 -8.55 1.94
CA VAL A 523 -26.66 -8.00 3.28
C VAL A 523 -25.55 -8.59 4.13
N HIS A 524 -24.60 -7.76 4.59
CA HIS A 524 -23.64 -8.22 5.57
C HIS A 524 -24.30 -8.25 6.95
N VAL A 525 -24.44 -9.45 7.48
CA VAL A 525 -24.96 -9.70 8.83
C VAL A 525 -23.77 -10.01 9.72
N TYR A 526 -23.37 -9.03 10.54
CA TYR A 526 -22.26 -9.20 11.47
C TYR A 526 -22.78 -9.79 12.78
N ARG A 527 -22.32 -10.99 13.13
CA ARG A 527 -22.57 -11.56 14.46
C ARG A 527 -21.62 -10.91 15.46
N ILE A 528 -22.12 -9.95 16.23
CA ILE A 528 -21.39 -9.46 17.41
C ILE A 528 -21.73 -10.42 18.55
N SER A 529 -21.01 -11.53 18.64
CA SER A 529 -20.90 -12.27 19.90
C SER A 529 -20.12 -11.39 20.88
N ARG A 530 -20.46 -11.42 22.18
CA ARG A 530 -19.74 -10.66 23.22
C ARG A 530 -18.24 -10.68 22.90
N PRO A 531 -17.60 -9.53 22.64
CA PRO A 531 -16.13 -9.51 22.57
C PRO A 531 -15.61 -10.12 23.88
N PRO A 532 -14.40 -10.71 23.94
CA PRO A 532 -13.69 -10.79 25.21
C PRO A 532 -13.83 -9.40 25.80
N SER A 533 -14.55 -9.28 26.91
CA SER A 533 -15.14 -8.02 27.40
C SER A 533 -14.22 -6.88 27.03
N PHE A 534 -14.66 -5.89 26.22
CA PHE A 534 -13.82 -4.73 25.90
C PHE A 534 -13.11 -4.38 27.19
N ALA A 535 -11.79 -4.60 27.25
CA ALA A 535 -11.10 -4.47 28.51
C ALA A 535 -11.47 -3.07 29.02
N PRO A 536 -12.01 -2.94 30.24
CA PRO A 536 -12.39 -1.65 30.76
C PRO A 536 -11.20 -0.73 30.55
N ILE A 537 -11.46 0.52 30.14
CA ILE A 537 -10.39 1.51 29.91
C ILE A 537 -9.45 1.39 31.11
N PRO A 538 -8.17 1.04 30.88
CA PRO A 538 -7.27 0.78 31.97
C PRO A 538 -7.30 1.99 32.91
N PRO A 539 -7.48 1.77 34.23
CA PRO A 539 -7.75 2.87 35.13
C PRO A 539 -6.61 3.89 35.08
N ASP A 540 -6.96 5.16 35.30
CA ASP A 540 -5.99 6.24 35.45
C ASP A 540 -4.93 5.95 36.53
N SER A 541 -5.26 5.03 37.45
CA SER A 541 -4.36 4.48 38.45
C SER A 541 -3.10 3.84 37.92
N LEU A 542 -3.06 3.50 36.62
CA LEU A 542 -1.82 3.09 35.99
C LEU A 542 -0.71 4.16 36.14
N TRP A 543 -1.06 5.45 36.21
CA TRP A 543 -0.13 6.56 36.42
C TRP A 543 -0.16 7.16 37.84
N GLU A 544 -1.03 6.71 38.75
CA GLU A 544 -1.20 7.30 40.10
C GLU A 544 0.09 7.29 40.93
N ASN A 545 0.95 6.28 40.73
CA ASN A 545 2.24 6.18 41.42
C ASN A 545 3.36 7.02 40.76
N CYS A 546 3.04 7.80 39.73
CA CYS A 546 4.00 8.57 38.93
C CYS A 546 3.48 9.94 38.45
N PRO A 547 3.14 10.85 39.37
CA PRO A 547 2.62 12.18 39.01
C PRO A 547 3.62 13.02 38.19
N GLU A 548 4.92 12.86 38.44
CA GLU A 548 5.99 13.57 37.72
C GLU A 548 6.05 13.24 36.22
N ALA A 549 5.67 12.01 35.84
CA ALA A 549 5.67 11.54 34.46
C ALA A 549 4.50 12.09 33.63
N THR A 550 3.39 12.43 34.30
CA THR A 550 2.15 12.93 33.66
C THR A 550 1.98 14.44 33.78
N ALA A 551 2.83 15.13 34.54
CA ALA A 551 2.85 16.57 34.62
C ALA A 551 3.10 17.21 33.24
N THR A 552 2.34 18.26 32.91
CA THR A 552 2.47 19.03 31.68
C THR A 552 3.90 19.54 31.55
N TYR A 553 4.63 19.06 30.55
CA TYR A 553 5.95 19.59 30.24
C TYR A 553 5.80 20.94 29.56
N VAL A 554 6.14 22.01 30.28
CA VAL A 554 6.39 23.31 29.69
C VAL A 554 7.85 23.62 30.02
N PRO A 555 8.75 23.73 29.02
CA PRO A 555 10.11 24.17 29.32
C PRO A 555 10.02 25.53 30.04
N GLU A 556 10.79 25.74 31.11
CA GLU A 556 10.69 26.94 31.99
C GLU A 556 10.70 28.28 31.23
N GLU A 557 11.36 28.27 30.08
CA GLU A 557 11.52 29.38 29.15
C GLU A 557 10.20 29.81 28.49
N PHE A 558 9.18 28.94 28.48
CA PHE A 558 7.83 29.17 27.90
C PHE A 558 6.72 29.34 28.96
N LEU A 559 7.06 29.34 30.25
CA LEU A 559 6.12 29.68 31.31
C LEU A 559 5.80 31.19 31.25
N THR A 560 4.52 31.56 31.24
CA THR A 560 4.12 32.97 31.32
C THR A 560 4.53 33.57 32.68
N THR A 561 4.56 34.91 32.81
CA THR A 561 4.79 35.56 34.12
C THR A 561 3.79 35.10 35.19
N LYS A 562 2.56 34.73 34.77
CA LYS A 562 1.52 34.17 35.64
C LYS A 562 1.82 32.73 36.05
N ASP A 563 2.36 31.92 35.15
CA ASP A 563 2.79 30.54 35.43
C ASP A 563 4.05 30.50 36.32
N ARG A 564 4.95 31.49 36.18
CA ARG A 564 6.12 31.67 37.04
C ARG A 564 5.76 32.10 38.46
N GLN A 565 4.74 32.94 38.62
CA GLN A 565 4.22 33.34 39.95
C GLN A 565 3.46 32.22 40.65
N ALA A 566 2.80 31.32 39.90
CA ALA A 566 2.19 30.11 40.46
C ALA A 566 3.24 29.05 40.87
N ALA A 567 4.48 29.16 40.36
CA ALA A 567 5.60 28.26 40.62
C ALA A 567 6.62 28.79 41.64
N GLU A 568 6.40 29.96 42.26
CA GLU A 568 7.29 30.46 43.31
C GLU A 568 7.17 29.58 44.57
N PRO A 569 8.28 28.98 45.07
CA PRO A 569 8.25 28.27 46.34
C PRO A 569 8.18 29.27 47.50
N ASP A 570 7.28 28.99 48.44
CA ASP A 570 7.15 29.73 49.71
C ASP A 570 8.52 29.91 50.36
N ARG A 571 8.98 31.18 50.42
CA ARG A 571 10.26 31.55 51.00
C ARG A 571 10.17 31.50 52.52
N ARG A 572 10.34 30.31 53.09
CA ARG A 572 10.87 30.15 54.46
C ARG A 572 11.94 29.07 54.46
N GLY A 573 13.14 29.48 54.86
CA GLY A 573 14.36 28.71 54.77
C GLY A 573 14.25 27.29 55.32
N THR A 574 14.71 26.34 54.52
CA THR A 574 15.49 25.17 54.92
C THR A 574 15.91 24.48 53.62
N GLU A 575 17.19 24.13 53.51
CA GLU A 575 17.71 23.24 52.48
C GLU A 575 16.87 21.96 52.47
N ARG A 576 15.92 21.85 51.54
CA ARG A 576 15.26 20.59 51.23
C ARG A 576 15.87 20.06 49.95
N SER A 577 16.70 19.04 50.15
CA SER A 577 17.03 18.02 49.18
C SER A 577 15.86 17.72 48.24
N THR A 578 16.13 17.73 46.94
CA THR A 578 15.23 17.15 45.93
C THR A 578 15.03 15.68 46.29
N GLY A 579 13.86 15.36 46.85
CA GLY A 579 13.51 14.06 47.38
C GLY A 579 13.45 12.98 46.31
N CYS A 580 14.57 12.29 46.10
CA CYS A 580 14.61 10.87 45.75
C CYS A 580 15.92 10.29 46.26
N GLY A 581 15.94 9.94 47.56
CA GLY A 581 17.04 9.26 48.23
C GLY A 581 17.10 7.77 47.88
N VAL A 582 17.24 7.44 46.59
CA VAL A 582 17.59 6.09 46.13
C VAL A 582 18.88 6.23 45.31
N PRO A 583 19.93 5.43 45.58
CA PRO A 583 21.08 5.35 44.69
C PRO A 583 20.57 4.97 43.30
N ARG A 584 20.86 5.77 42.26
CA ARG A 584 20.36 5.53 40.89
C ARG A 584 21.04 4.28 40.31
N SER A 585 20.54 3.09 40.65
CA SER A 585 20.96 1.86 40.00
C SER A 585 20.67 1.96 38.49
N PRO A 586 21.58 1.45 37.64
CA PRO A 586 21.29 1.25 36.22
C PRO A 586 20.06 0.37 36.03
N LEU A 587 19.18 0.78 35.12
CA LEU A 587 18.09 -0.06 34.60
C LEU A 587 18.58 -0.95 33.46
N THR A 588 17.95 -2.11 33.30
CA THR A 588 17.99 -2.95 32.09
C THR A 588 16.76 -2.67 31.24
N ILE A 589 16.97 -2.08 30.05
CA ILE A 589 15.91 -1.52 29.21
C ILE A 589 15.89 -2.22 27.85
N GLY A 590 14.74 -2.81 27.48
CA GLY A 590 14.51 -3.34 26.14
C GLY A 590 13.89 -2.32 25.19
N TYR A 591 14.26 -2.33 23.91
CA TYR A 591 13.61 -1.57 22.84
C TYR A 591 13.20 -2.50 21.71
N VAL A 592 11.90 -2.54 21.38
CA VAL A 592 11.40 -3.31 20.24
C VAL A 592 11.34 -2.40 19.01
N LEU A 593 12.22 -2.65 18.04
CA LEU A 593 12.40 -1.80 16.87
C LEU A 593 11.36 -2.12 15.77
N PRO A 594 10.73 -1.11 15.15
CA PRO A 594 9.66 -1.30 14.18
C PRO A 594 10.15 -1.81 12.80
N HIS A 595 11.32 -1.36 12.35
CA HIS A 595 11.86 -1.59 11.01
C HIS A 595 13.34 -1.15 10.97
N HIS A 596 14.02 -1.26 9.83
CA HIS A 596 15.39 -0.75 9.61
C HIS A 596 15.49 0.50 8.71
N ALA A 597 14.39 0.98 8.11
CA ALA A 597 14.40 2.14 7.21
C ALA A 597 14.82 3.45 7.92
N PRO A 598 15.51 4.39 7.25
CA PRO A 598 15.93 5.67 7.82
C PRO A 598 14.74 6.63 8.02
N THR A 599 13.98 6.43 9.09
CA THR A 599 12.84 7.28 9.45
C THR A 599 13.11 8.08 10.72
N GLY A 600 12.46 9.24 10.86
CA GLY A 600 12.56 10.06 12.07
C GLY A 600 12.12 9.32 13.33
N GLY A 601 11.06 8.51 13.25
CA GLY A 601 10.57 7.73 14.38
C GLY A 601 11.56 6.67 14.87
N LEU A 602 12.26 6.00 13.95
CA LEU A 602 13.32 5.06 14.31
C LEU A 602 14.56 5.78 14.84
N LYS A 603 14.95 6.90 14.23
CA LYS A 603 16.06 7.75 14.71
C LYS A 603 15.87 8.14 16.19
N VAL A 604 14.66 8.51 16.59
CA VAL A 604 14.33 8.85 17.99
C VAL A 604 14.61 7.68 18.94
N LEU A 605 14.19 6.46 18.59
CA LEU A 605 14.45 5.27 19.41
C LEU A 605 15.95 5.00 19.53
N LEU A 606 16.70 5.16 18.43
CA LEU A 606 18.16 4.97 18.42
C LEU A 606 18.89 6.03 19.25
N ASP A 607 18.45 7.30 19.20
CA ASP A 607 18.94 8.39 20.05
C ASP A 607 18.65 8.10 21.53
N HIS A 608 17.47 7.56 21.86
CA HIS A 608 17.15 7.16 23.23
C HIS A 608 18.11 6.09 23.73
N MET A 609 18.29 5.01 22.97
CA MET A 609 19.17 3.91 23.34
C MET A 609 20.61 4.38 23.55
N ARG A 610 21.14 5.19 22.61
CA ARG A 610 22.49 5.79 22.69
C ARG A 610 22.68 6.59 23.98
N LEU A 611 21.73 7.47 24.31
CA LEU A 611 21.86 8.35 25.47
C LEU A 611 21.62 7.63 26.79
N LEU A 612 20.74 6.63 26.83
CA LEU A 612 20.56 5.77 28.01
C LEU A 612 21.82 4.94 28.29
N ARG A 613 22.50 4.44 27.26
CA ARG A 613 23.82 3.79 27.40
C ARG A 613 24.85 4.74 28.02
N ARG A 614 24.93 6.00 27.55
CA ARG A 614 25.80 7.04 28.14
C ARG A 614 25.46 7.38 29.59
N LEU A 615 24.19 7.27 29.99
CA LEU A 615 23.74 7.44 31.38
C LEU A 615 24.03 6.21 32.26
N GLY A 616 24.66 5.16 31.71
CA GLY A 616 25.09 3.97 32.44
C GLY A 616 24.08 2.83 32.47
N HIS A 617 22.97 2.92 31.72
CA HIS A 617 21.96 1.86 31.64
C HIS A 617 22.44 0.69 30.78
N ARG A 618 21.91 -0.51 31.05
CA ARG A 618 21.99 -1.65 30.13
C ARG A 618 20.82 -1.54 29.14
N VAL A 619 21.11 -1.56 27.85
CA VAL A 619 20.09 -1.35 26.81
C VAL A 619 20.19 -2.47 25.78
N ILE A 620 19.04 -3.08 25.46
CA ILE A 620 18.92 -4.21 24.55
C ILE A 620 17.95 -3.83 23.43
N ALA A 621 18.37 -3.97 22.18
CA ALA A 621 17.56 -3.78 20.99
C ALA A 621 17.03 -5.13 20.49
N PHE A 622 15.70 -5.24 20.38
CA PHE A 622 14.98 -6.40 19.88
C PHE A 622 14.49 -6.12 18.46
N TYR A 623 14.75 -7.05 17.54
CA TYR A 623 14.27 -6.97 16.17
C TYR A 623 13.94 -8.36 15.59
N PRO A 624 12.87 -8.54 14.80
CA PRO A 624 12.58 -9.80 14.13
C PRO A 624 13.68 -10.21 13.15
N GLY A 625 14.24 -11.41 13.28
CA GLY A 625 15.28 -11.91 12.38
C GLY A 625 15.87 -13.26 12.78
N ASP A 626 16.73 -13.79 11.92
CA ASP A 626 17.46 -15.07 12.08
C ASP A 626 18.96 -14.87 12.40
N GLY A 627 19.39 -13.62 12.56
CA GLY A 627 20.78 -13.25 12.85
C GLY A 627 21.66 -13.00 11.62
N GLU A 628 21.13 -13.12 10.38
CA GLU A 628 21.89 -12.81 9.16
C GLU A 628 22.15 -11.31 8.97
N ARG A 629 21.29 -10.45 9.54
CA ARG A 629 21.40 -8.99 9.52
C ARG A 629 21.41 -8.45 10.94
N PRO A 630 22.20 -7.40 11.25
CA PRO A 630 22.18 -6.75 12.55
C PRO A 630 20.76 -6.31 12.94
N ALA A 631 20.41 -6.43 14.22
CA ALA A 631 19.15 -5.90 14.78
C ALA A 631 19.15 -4.37 14.81
N LEU A 632 20.35 -3.76 14.88
CA LEU A 632 20.51 -2.32 14.77
C LEU A 632 20.74 -1.91 13.30
N PRO A 633 20.08 -0.84 12.82
CA PRO A 633 20.25 -0.41 11.45
C PRO A 633 21.67 0.14 11.18
N PRO A 634 22.31 -0.23 10.05
CA PRO A 634 23.71 0.11 9.77
C PRO A 634 23.95 1.61 9.49
N TRP A 635 22.91 2.37 9.17
CA TRP A 635 23.02 3.79 8.85
C TRP A 635 23.15 4.69 10.10
N TYR A 636 22.98 4.13 11.30
CA TYR A 636 23.06 4.89 12.55
C TYR A 636 24.43 4.71 13.22
N PRO A 637 25.19 5.80 13.45
CA PRO A 637 26.59 5.70 13.86
C PRO A 637 26.74 5.57 15.40
N PHE A 638 26.55 4.37 15.95
CA PHE A 638 26.87 4.10 17.36
C PHE A 638 28.38 4.03 17.58
N THR A 639 28.90 4.61 18.68
CA THR A 639 30.23 4.24 19.19
C THR A 639 30.17 2.89 19.92
N ALA A 640 31.33 2.28 20.19
CA ALA A 640 31.40 1.00 20.89
C ALA A 640 30.76 1.05 22.29
N GLU A 641 30.92 2.17 23.01
CA GLU A 641 30.36 2.38 24.34
C GLU A 641 28.85 2.65 24.31
N GLU A 642 28.39 3.25 23.21
CA GLU A 642 27.00 3.65 22.99
C GLU A 642 26.12 2.56 22.39
N LYS A 643 26.73 1.52 21.81
CA LYS A 643 26.02 0.47 21.10
C LYS A 643 25.19 -0.38 22.09
N PRO A 644 23.88 -0.55 21.85
CA PRO A 644 23.05 -1.50 22.59
C PRO A 644 23.43 -2.95 22.33
N GLU A 645 23.05 -3.84 23.24
CA GLU A 645 23.04 -5.28 22.99
C GLU A 645 21.97 -5.61 21.93
N GLU A 646 22.19 -6.62 21.09
CA GLU A 646 21.29 -6.99 19.99
C GLU A 646 20.66 -8.35 20.26
N VAL A 647 19.33 -8.44 20.15
CA VAL A 647 18.56 -9.69 20.28
C VAL A 647 17.63 -9.85 19.09
N TYR A 648 17.66 -11.05 18.51
CA TYR A 648 16.79 -11.43 17.41
C TYR A 648 15.53 -12.11 17.95
N LEU A 649 14.36 -11.63 17.53
CA LEU A 649 13.08 -12.22 17.90
C LEU A 649 12.73 -13.38 16.95
N ASP A 650 12.45 -14.55 17.53
CA ASP A 650 11.91 -15.71 16.82
C ASP A 650 10.44 -15.44 16.45
N PRO A 651 10.08 -15.42 15.16
CA PRO A 651 8.71 -15.16 14.71
C PRO A 651 7.70 -16.24 15.15
N ARG A 652 8.15 -17.40 15.64
CA ARG A 652 7.30 -18.50 16.11
C ARG A 652 6.89 -18.36 17.58
N ARG A 653 7.52 -17.45 18.32
CA ARG A 653 7.24 -17.19 19.74
C ARG A 653 6.52 -15.85 19.91
N SER A 654 5.71 -15.71 20.95
CA SER A 654 5.07 -14.42 21.21
C SER A 654 6.10 -13.38 21.66
N LEU A 655 5.88 -12.09 21.34
CA LEU A 655 6.76 -11.01 21.79
C LEU A 655 6.85 -10.93 23.33
N PRO A 656 5.74 -10.99 24.09
CA PRO A 656 5.77 -11.01 25.56
C PRO A 656 6.69 -12.07 26.16
N GLU A 657 6.58 -13.33 25.70
CA GLU A 657 7.40 -14.43 26.20
C GLU A 657 8.88 -14.19 25.98
N GLN A 658 9.23 -13.66 24.80
CA GLN A 658 10.62 -13.37 24.46
C GLN A 658 11.17 -12.20 25.27
N LEU A 659 10.40 -11.15 25.53
CA LEU A 659 10.84 -10.04 26.38
C LEU A 659 11.11 -10.50 27.82
N ASP A 660 10.26 -11.40 28.33
CA ASP A 660 10.38 -11.96 29.68
C ASP A 660 11.63 -12.85 29.89
N ASP A 661 12.26 -13.34 28.83
CA ASP A 661 13.48 -14.15 28.90
C ASP A 661 14.73 -13.32 29.26
N HIS A 662 14.66 -11.98 29.19
CA HIS A 662 15.83 -11.09 29.29
C HIS A 662 15.93 -10.29 30.60
N ASP A 663 15.13 -10.62 31.61
CA ASP A 663 15.10 -9.94 32.93
C ASP A 663 15.10 -8.41 32.82
N LEU A 664 14.25 -7.87 31.95
CA LEU A 664 14.15 -6.44 31.71
C LEU A 664 13.47 -5.74 32.91
N ASP A 665 13.91 -4.53 33.24
CA ASP A 665 13.18 -3.66 34.17
C ASP A 665 11.99 -2.99 33.46
N VAL A 666 12.16 -2.69 32.17
CA VAL A 666 11.13 -2.11 31.30
C VAL A 666 11.46 -2.38 29.83
N ALA A 667 10.44 -2.61 29.01
CA ALA A 667 10.58 -2.63 27.55
C ALA A 667 9.77 -1.51 26.88
N VAL A 668 10.41 -0.83 25.93
CA VAL A 668 9.83 0.24 25.12
C VAL A 668 9.38 -0.33 23.77
N LEU A 669 8.10 -0.17 23.48
CA LEU A 669 7.49 -0.61 22.21
C LEU A 669 7.49 0.56 21.22
N GLY A 670 8.14 0.38 20.08
CA GLY A 670 8.29 1.42 19.05
C GLY A 670 7.22 1.47 17.96
N TRP A 671 6.26 0.53 17.94
CA TRP A 671 5.22 0.42 16.92
C TRP A 671 3.90 -0.07 17.51
N LEU A 672 2.79 0.33 16.92
CA LEU A 672 1.45 0.08 17.46
C LEU A 672 1.14 -1.43 17.53
N GLU A 673 1.54 -2.18 16.51
CA GLU A 673 1.33 -3.62 16.37
C GLU A 673 2.09 -4.43 17.43
N HIS A 674 3.10 -3.84 18.08
CA HIS A 674 3.78 -4.47 19.22
C HIS A 674 2.89 -4.55 20.47
N LEU A 675 1.74 -3.86 20.49
CA LEU A 675 0.74 -3.97 21.57
C LEU A 675 -0.09 -5.26 21.50
N VAL A 676 0.02 -6.04 20.42
CA VAL A 676 -0.69 -7.32 20.28
C VAL A 676 -0.21 -8.29 21.36
N GLY A 677 -1.13 -8.73 22.22
CA GLY A 677 -0.84 -9.68 23.29
C GLY A 677 0.06 -9.13 24.40
N ALA A 678 0.38 -7.83 24.38
CA ALA A 678 1.28 -7.18 25.31
C ALA A 678 0.79 -7.26 26.78
N GLU A 679 -0.51 -7.45 27.00
CA GLU A 679 -1.11 -7.71 28.30
C GLU A 679 -0.60 -8.98 28.99
N ASN A 680 0.03 -9.90 28.25
CA ASN A 680 0.55 -11.16 28.77
C ASN A 680 2.01 -11.07 29.24
N ALA A 681 2.70 -9.93 29.03
CA ALA A 681 4.08 -9.77 29.46
C ALA A 681 4.17 -9.57 30.98
N ARG A 682 5.13 -10.24 31.64
CA ARG A 682 5.49 -9.94 33.04
C ARG A 682 6.38 -8.70 33.11
N THR A 683 7.19 -8.49 32.09
CA THR A 683 8.02 -7.29 31.92
C THR A 683 7.14 -6.05 31.82
N PRO A 684 7.40 -4.99 32.61
CA PRO A 684 6.70 -3.72 32.45
C PRO A 684 6.89 -3.12 31.05
N LEU A 685 5.78 -2.79 30.36
CA LEU A 685 5.79 -2.27 29.00
C LEU A 685 5.44 -0.77 28.95
N LEU A 686 6.16 -0.03 28.11
CA LEU A 686 5.87 1.35 27.73
C LEU A 686 5.73 1.44 26.21
N TYR A 687 4.56 1.79 25.69
CA TYR A 687 4.41 2.11 24.27
C TYR A 687 4.66 3.60 24.02
N LEU A 688 5.62 3.91 23.14
CA LEU A 688 5.93 5.28 22.74
C LEU A 688 5.19 5.64 21.46
N GLU A 689 4.08 6.36 21.60
CA GLU A 689 3.26 6.84 20.49
C GLU A 689 3.88 8.10 19.86
N GLN A 690 4.40 7.94 18.63
CA GLN A 690 5.10 9.00 17.90
C GLN A 690 4.24 9.69 16.81
N GLY A 691 2.98 9.27 16.65
CA GLY A 691 2.05 9.75 15.63
C GLY A 691 1.85 8.76 14.49
N HIS A 692 1.34 7.56 14.81
CA HIS A 692 0.96 6.57 13.81
C HIS A 692 -0.03 7.20 12.79
N PRO A 693 0.15 7.02 11.46
CA PRO A 693 -0.68 7.69 10.44
C PRO A 693 -2.19 7.54 10.66
N TRP A 694 -2.64 6.36 11.10
CA TRP A 694 -4.06 6.09 11.37
C TRP A 694 -4.67 6.93 12.50
N LEU A 695 -3.87 7.50 13.42
CA LEU A 695 -4.36 8.49 14.39
C LEU A 695 -4.88 9.75 13.72
N PHE A 696 -4.41 10.07 12.52
CA PHE A 696 -4.79 11.27 11.79
C PHE A 696 -5.88 11.02 10.75
N GLN A 697 -6.53 9.85 10.80
CA GLN A 697 -7.52 9.41 9.82
C GLN A 697 -6.94 9.28 8.40
N ASP A 698 -5.62 9.14 8.29
CA ASP A 698 -4.96 8.71 7.05
C ASP A 698 -5.13 7.18 6.91
N ILE A 699 -6.39 6.77 6.77
CA ILE A 699 -6.84 5.39 6.63
C ILE A 699 -7.54 5.30 5.28
N PRO A 700 -7.12 4.40 4.38
CA PRO A 700 -7.85 4.23 3.13
C PRO A 700 -9.31 3.85 3.43
N PRO A 701 -10.31 4.43 2.74
CA PRO A 701 -11.73 4.23 3.06
C PRO A 701 -12.16 2.75 3.16
N ALA A 702 -11.54 1.86 2.37
CA ALA A 702 -11.78 0.42 2.41
C ALA A 702 -11.45 -0.27 3.75
N TYR A 703 -10.65 0.37 4.62
CA TYR A 703 -10.18 -0.16 5.90
C TYR A 703 -10.77 0.54 7.12
N ASP A 704 -11.60 1.56 6.90
CA ASP A 704 -11.94 2.57 7.92
C ASP A 704 -12.51 1.94 9.21
N HIS A 705 -13.50 1.05 9.10
CA HIS A 705 -14.11 0.42 10.27
C HIS A 705 -13.19 -0.58 10.97
N ARG A 706 -12.46 -1.44 10.23
CA ARG A 706 -11.59 -2.48 10.82
C ARG A 706 -10.40 -1.85 11.53
N VAL A 707 -9.73 -0.91 10.87
CA VAL A 707 -8.59 -0.19 11.45
C VAL A 707 -9.04 0.60 12.66
N ARG A 708 -10.19 1.29 12.62
CA ARG A 708 -10.72 1.99 13.80
C ARG A 708 -10.98 1.06 14.98
N LEU A 709 -11.56 -0.13 14.74
CA LEU A 709 -11.75 -1.14 15.78
C LEU A 709 -10.42 -1.67 16.33
N SER A 710 -9.43 -1.91 15.47
CA SER A 710 -8.08 -2.31 15.89
C SER A 710 -7.38 -1.22 16.70
N LEU A 711 -7.45 0.05 16.29
CA LEU A 711 -6.93 1.18 17.06
C LEU A 711 -7.59 1.24 18.44
N LEU A 712 -8.92 1.08 18.51
CA LEU A 712 -9.64 1.03 19.79
C LEU A 712 -9.14 -0.11 20.67
N GLN A 713 -8.82 -1.27 20.11
CA GLN A 713 -8.26 -2.40 20.83
C GLN A 713 -6.83 -2.12 21.33
N PHE A 714 -5.92 -1.68 20.45
CA PHE A 714 -4.54 -1.37 20.79
C PHE A 714 -4.43 -0.30 21.87
N TYR A 715 -5.15 0.82 21.70
CA TYR A 715 -5.18 1.86 22.72
C TYR A 715 -6.07 1.53 23.92
N ARG A 716 -6.63 0.32 24.02
CA ARG A 716 -7.25 -0.19 25.26
C ARG A 716 -6.41 -1.27 25.96
N THR A 717 -5.34 -1.76 25.33
CA THR A 717 -4.38 -2.67 25.97
C THR A 717 -3.83 -2.03 27.26
N PRO A 718 -3.77 -2.74 28.40
CA PRO A 718 -3.35 -2.24 29.71
C PRO A 718 -1.83 -1.95 29.83
N VAL A 719 -1.23 -1.39 28.78
CA VAL A 719 0.18 -0.96 28.69
C VAL A 719 0.28 0.53 28.99
N LEU A 720 1.36 0.98 29.65
CA LEU A 720 1.61 2.40 29.88
C LEU A 720 1.95 3.10 28.56
N LEU A 721 1.44 4.30 28.35
CA LEU A 721 1.60 5.06 27.10
C LEU A 721 2.48 6.29 27.33
N ALA A 722 3.47 6.53 26.47
CA ALA A 722 4.12 7.83 26.33
C ALA A 722 3.79 8.42 24.97
N THR A 723 3.70 9.74 24.87
CA THR A 723 3.48 10.47 23.62
C THR A 723 4.53 11.55 23.43
N VAL A 724 4.80 11.89 22.18
CA VAL A 724 5.83 12.89 21.83
C VAL A 724 5.32 14.33 21.81
N SER A 725 4.01 14.56 21.93
CA SER A 725 3.44 15.91 21.94
C SER A 725 2.14 16.02 22.73
N PRO A 726 1.81 17.21 23.27
CA PRO A 726 0.50 17.46 23.86
C PRO A 726 -0.65 17.23 22.87
N PHE A 727 -0.41 17.41 21.57
CA PHE A 727 -1.38 17.13 20.52
C PHE A 727 -1.78 15.65 20.49
N LEU A 728 -0.80 14.74 20.56
CA LEU A 728 -1.07 13.31 20.64
C LEU A 728 -1.69 12.92 21.99
N GLN A 729 -1.26 13.52 23.11
CA GLN A 729 -1.94 13.32 24.41
C GLN A 729 -3.43 13.64 24.31
N ASP A 730 -3.76 14.74 23.63
CA ASP A 730 -5.13 15.18 23.43
C ASP A 730 -5.93 14.21 22.56
N ILE A 731 -5.33 13.69 21.48
CA ILE A 731 -5.95 12.65 20.64
C ILE A 731 -6.21 11.40 21.48
N LEU A 732 -5.20 10.91 22.21
CA LEU A 732 -5.33 9.71 23.04
C LEU A 732 -6.39 9.85 24.14
N ARG A 733 -6.41 11.00 24.82
CA ARG A 733 -7.40 11.31 25.85
C ARG A 733 -8.80 11.44 25.28
N LYS A 734 -8.99 12.25 24.23
CA LYS A 734 -10.33 12.56 23.70
C LYS A 734 -10.94 11.39 22.94
N ARG A 735 -10.14 10.64 22.17
CA ARG A 735 -10.67 9.55 21.32
C ARG A 735 -10.67 8.19 22.02
N TYR A 736 -9.69 7.93 22.87
CA TYR A 736 -9.49 6.60 23.48
C TYR A 736 -9.61 6.59 25.01
N GLY A 737 -9.78 7.76 25.65
CA GLY A 737 -9.87 7.87 27.10
C GLY A 737 -8.56 7.53 27.82
N ARG A 738 -7.42 7.59 27.13
CA ARG A 738 -6.12 7.15 27.67
C ARG A 738 -5.24 8.32 28.10
N LYS A 739 -4.74 8.25 29.33
CA LYS A 739 -3.63 9.08 29.79
C LYS A 739 -2.29 8.53 29.29
N SER A 740 -1.38 9.45 29.00
CA SER A 740 -0.01 9.13 28.62
C SER A 740 0.97 10.10 29.28
N ALA A 741 2.18 9.63 29.54
CA ALA A 741 3.31 10.51 29.83
C ALA A 741 3.65 11.33 28.58
N LEU A 742 4.15 12.55 28.78
CA LEU A 742 4.67 13.38 27.69
C LEU A 742 6.19 13.23 27.64
N VAL A 743 6.75 12.71 26.55
CA VAL A 743 8.19 12.62 26.31
C VAL A 743 8.48 13.24 24.95
N PRO A 744 8.68 14.57 24.88
CA PRO A 744 8.84 15.24 23.60
C PRO A 744 10.14 14.82 22.92
N ASN A 745 10.12 14.65 21.61
CA ASN A 745 11.35 14.42 20.85
C ASN A 745 12.30 15.62 21.01
N GLY A 746 13.60 15.37 20.86
CA GLY A 746 14.63 16.41 20.97
C GLY A 746 15.52 16.50 19.74
N VAL A 747 16.37 17.53 19.73
CA VAL A 747 17.39 17.76 18.71
C VAL A 747 18.79 17.76 19.34
N ASP A 748 19.77 17.18 18.65
CA ASP A 748 21.17 17.23 19.07
C ASP A 748 21.74 18.62 18.76
N THR A 749 21.77 19.52 19.75
CA THR A 749 22.20 20.92 19.51
C THR A 749 23.71 21.08 19.38
N ASP A 750 24.49 20.04 19.68
CA ASP A 750 25.94 20.03 19.45
C ASP A 750 26.22 19.73 17.96
N ARG A 751 25.41 18.85 17.36
CA ARG A 751 25.45 18.49 15.93
C ARG A 751 24.70 19.48 15.03
N PHE A 752 23.48 19.84 15.38
CA PHE A 752 22.69 20.87 14.68
C PHE A 752 22.89 22.23 15.35
N ARG A 753 23.80 23.02 14.80
CA ARG A 753 24.11 24.38 15.22
C ARG A 753 24.47 25.21 13.99
N PRO A 754 24.28 26.54 14.01
CA PRO A 754 24.72 27.34 12.87
C PRO A 754 26.24 27.31 12.72
N ASN A 755 26.66 27.40 11.47
CA ASN A 755 28.05 27.52 11.07
C ASN A 755 28.17 28.76 10.17
N GLU A 756 28.87 29.79 10.65
CA GLU A 756 29.00 31.07 9.93
C GLU A 756 29.88 30.96 8.67
N GLU A 757 30.78 29.97 8.60
CA GLU A 757 31.64 29.73 7.43
C GLU A 757 30.84 29.18 6.24
N ILE A 758 29.83 28.34 6.50
CA ILE A 758 28.93 27.78 5.49
C ILE A 758 27.87 28.80 5.08
N ARG A 759 27.51 29.70 6.00
CA ARG A 759 26.40 30.63 5.87
C ARG A 759 26.77 31.95 5.20
N SER A 760 27.94 32.04 4.53
CA SER A 760 28.27 33.19 3.69
C SER A 760 27.04 33.53 2.83
N ALA A 761 26.56 34.78 2.88
CA ALA A 761 25.24 35.17 2.40
C ALA A 761 24.92 34.52 1.03
N ASN A 762 24.03 33.53 1.03
CA ASN A 762 23.60 32.87 -0.20
C ASN A 762 22.92 33.93 -1.08
N ASP A 763 23.49 34.18 -2.25
CA ASP A 763 22.87 35.00 -3.29
C ASP A 763 22.74 34.16 -4.58
N PRO A 764 21.53 33.70 -4.96
CA PRO A 764 20.25 33.94 -4.28
C PRO A 764 20.05 33.03 -3.04
N PRO A 765 19.12 33.38 -2.11
CA PRO A 765 18.87 32.63 -0.87
C PRO A 765 18.37 31.20 -1.11
N THR A 766 18.64 30.30 -0.18
CA THR A 766 18.26 28.87 -0.28
C THR A 766 17.01 28.54 0.52
N VAL A 767 15.99 27.98 -0.14
CA VAL A 767 14.80 27.39 0.47
C VAL A 767 14.99 25.89 0.62
N LEU A 768 14.83 25.37 1.84
CA LEU A 768 14.99 23.97 2.19
C LEU A 768 13.64 23.25 2.24
N LEU A 769 13.57 22.07 1.63
CA LEU A 769 12.53 21.06 1.82
C LEU A 769 13.14 19.79 2.41
N VAL A 770 12.42 19.14 3.33
CA VAL A 770 12.86 17.89 3.95
C VAL A 770 11.69 16.90 3.98
N GLY A 771 11.87 15.75 3.32
CA GLY A 771 10.90 14.67 3.30
C GLY A 771 10.68 14.07 1.91
N SER A 772 10.13 12.86 1.91
CA SER A 772 9.84 12.12 0.68
C SER A 772 8.60 12.66 -0.04
N PRO A 773 8.65 12.88 -1.36
CA PRO A 773 7.47 13.25 -2.15
C PRO A 773 6.48 12.11 -2.35
N HIS A 774 6.88 10.87 -2.07
CA HIS A 774 6.00 9.69 -2.15
C HIS A 774 5.03 9.60 -0.96
N ARG A 775 5.14 10.51 0.02
CA ARG A 775 4.26 10.59 1.19
C ARG A 775 3.35 11.81 1.06
N PRO A 776 2.09 11.66 0.59
CA PRO A 776 1.20 12.79 0.33
C PRO A 776 1.01 13.73 1.53
N PHE A 777 0.99 13.17 2.75
CA PHE A 777 0.86 13.96 3.96
C PHE A 777 2.01 14.96 4.21
N LYS A 778 3.16 14.83 3.52
CA LYS A 778 4.25 15.81 3.58
C LYS A 778 3.95 17.12 2.83
N GLY A 779 2.84 17.17 2.08
CA GLY A 779 2.37 18.40 1.42
C GLY A 779 3.29 18.87 0.30
N THR A 780 3.93 17.96 -0.41
CA THR A 780 4.92 18.29 -1.45
C THR A 780 4.29 18.98 -2.65
N ASP A 781 3.02 18.71 -2.93
CA ASP A 781 2.20 19.45 -3.90
C ASP A 781 2.02 20.92 -3.47
N VAL A 782 1.75 21.17 -2.18
CA VAL A 782 1.64 22.52 -1.59
C VAL A 782 2.99 23.23 -1.69
N ALA A 783 4.09 22.53 -1.37
CA ALA A 783 5.45 23.07 -1.44
C ALA A 783 5.77 23.61 -2.83
N LEU A 784 5.50 22.80 -3.87
CA LEU A 784 5.77 23.17 -5.26
C LEU A 784 4.89 24.34 -5.72
N ARG A 785 3.60 24.38 -5.35
CA ARG A 785 2.73 25.53 -5.64
C ARG A 785 3.27 26.83 -5.03
N VAL A 786 3.74 26.78 -3.78
CA VAL A 786 4.36 27.92 -3.10
C VAL A 786 5.59 28.42 -3.87
N LEU A 787 6.52 27.52 -4.22
CA LEU A 787 7.76 27.89 -4.88
C LEU A 787 7.54 28.41 -6.31
N ASP A 788 6.70 27.73 -7.10
CA ASP A 788 6.34 28.15 -8.47
C ASP A 788 5.77 29.58 -8.48
N ARG A 789 4.85 29.86 -7.57
CA ARG A 789 4.25 31.19 -7.43
C ARG A 789 5.30 32.26 -7.10
N LEU A 790 6.14 32.00 -6.10
CA LEU A 790 7.17 32.97 -5.70
C LEU A 790 8.13 33.30 -6.85
N TRP A 791 8.46 32.28 -7.65
CA TRP A 791 9.30 32.47 -8.82
C TRP A 791 8.62 33.32 -9.90
N GLN A 792 7.33 33.08 -10.15
CA GLN A 792 6.50 33.88 -11.08
C GLN A 792 6.34 35.34 -10.61
N GLU A 793 6.26 35.57 -9.30
CA GLU A 793 6.26 36.91 -8.69
C GLU A 793 7.64 37.62 -8.74
N GLY A 794 8.62 37.01 -9.39
CA GLY A 794 9.95 37.59 -9.61
C GLY A 794 10.94 37.38 -8.46
N LEU A 795 10.62 36.58 -7.44
CA LEU A 795 11.61 36.21 -6.43
C LEU A 795 12.61 35.20 -7.01
N ARG A 796 13.86 35.28 -6.55
CA ARG A 796 14.94 34.37 -6.93
C ARG A 796 15.49 33.71 -5.68
N PHE A 797 15.60 32.39 -5.75
CA PHE A 797 16.07 31.51 -4.68
C PHE A 797 16.58 30.20 -5.30
N ARG A 798 17.31 29.41 -4.51
CA ARG A 798 17.65 28.02 -4.81
C ARG A 798 16.78 27.11 -3.96
N LEU A 799 16.34 25.99 -4.51
CA LEU A 799 15.73 24.91 -3.75
C LEU A 799 16.81 23.89 -3.37
N LEU A 800 16.91 23.57 -2.08
CA LEU A 800 17.60 22.38 -1.59
C LEU A 800 16.54 21.42 -1.05
N TRP A 801 16.45 20.20 -1.58
CA TRP A 801 15.47 19.22 -1.14
C TRP A 801 16.16 17.94 -0.68
N ILE A 802 16.04 17.66 0.61
CA ILE A 802 16.54 16.44 1.25
C ILE A 802 15.42 15.39 1.30
N SER A 803 15.65 14.21 0.73
CA SER A 803 14.68 13.10 0.72
C SER A 803 15.35 11.77 1.07
N PRO A 804 14.69 10.88 1.84
CA PRO A 804 15.18 9.52 2.06
C PRO A 804 15.07 8.64 0.81
N ASP A 805 14.16 8.98 -0.12
CA ASP A 805 13.89 8.19 -1.32
C ASP A 805 14.30 8.96 -2.59
N PRO A 806 14.81 8.28 -3.64
CA PRO A 806 15.09 8.92 -4.91
C PRO A 806 13.82 9.39 -5.60
N PHE A 807 13.88 10.58 -6.21
CA PHE A 807 12.83 11.13 -7.05
C PHE A 807 13.42 12.15 -8.03
N ARG A 808 12.61 12.55 -9.01
CA ARG A 808 12.98 13.62 -9.95
C ARG A 808 11.89 14.67 -9.97
N ILE A 809 12.29 15.94 -9.96
CA ILE A 809 11.37 17.05 -10.22
C ILE A 809 11.25 17.17 -11.75
N LEU A 810 10.05 16.94 -12.28
CA LEU A 810 9.81 16.97 -13.73
C LEU A 810 9.93 18.39 -14.32
N TYR A 811 9.65 19.41 -13.51
CA TYR A 811 9.75 20.81 -13.87
C TYR A 811 9.97 21.65 -12.61
N ALA A 812 11.02 22.45 -12.60
CA ALA A 812 11.28 23.49 -11.61
C ALA A 812 11.84 24.71 -12.37
N PRO A 813 11.17 25.86 -12.33
CA PRO A 813 11.68 27.06 -13.01
C PRO A 813 12.84 27.71 -12.25
N TYR A 814 13.12 27.25 -11.02
CA TYR A 814 14.20 27.68 -10.13
C TYR A 814 15.30 26.62 -10.04
N PRO A 815 16.57 27.00 -9.74
CA PRO A 815 17.64 26.05 -9.46
C PRO A 815 17.26 25.13 -8.30
N ALA A 816 17.32 23.82 -8.51
CA ALA A 816 16.96 22.82 -7.50
C ALA A 816 18.07 21.77 -7.35
N GLU A 817 18.49 21.53 -6.11
CA GLU A 817 19.40 20.48 -5.71
C GLU A 817 18.64 19.44 -4.89
N ILE A 818 18.70 18.17 -5.31
CA ILE A 818 18.06 17.06 -4.61
C ILE A 818 19.16 16.23 -3.98
N VAL A 819 19.10 16.10 -2.66
CA VAL A 819 20.02 15.25 -1.90
C VAL A 819 19.25 14.04 -1.39
N VAL A 820 19.53 12.89 -1.98
CA VAL A 820 18.90 11.62 -1.64
C VAL A 820 19.73 10.89 -0.60
N ASP A 821 19.09 10.47 0.48
CA ASP A 821 19.66 9.66 1.57
C ASP A 821 21.07 10.11 2.01
N PRO A 822 21.24 11.38 2.43
CA PRO A 822 22.56 11.85 2.83
C PRO A 822 23.04 11.10 4.07
N PRO A 823 24.35 10.78 4.16
CA PRO A 823 24.96 10.29 5.39
C PRO A 823 24.61 11.21 6.57
N GLN A 824 24.39 10.62 7.74
CA GLN A 824 23.94 11.36 8.92
C GLN A 824 24.89 12.52 9.23
N GLU A 825 26.20 12.34 9.12
CA GLU A 825 27.22 13.36 9.37
C GLU A 825 27.09 14.58 8.46
N LYS A 826 26.57 14.40 7.23
CA LYS A 826 26.36 15.49 6.26
C LYS A 826 25.06 16.26 6.48
N LEU A 827 24.07 15.65 7.14
CA LEU A 827 22.74 16.25 7.29
C LEU A 827 22.77 17.64 7.94
N PRO A 828 23.51 17.90 9.05
CA PRO A 828 23.57 19.25 9.64
C PRO A 828 24.13 20.30 8.69
N HIS A 829 25.11 19.95 7.85
CA HIS A 829 25.69 20.87 6.87
C HIS A 829 24.69 21.31 5.80
N LEU A 830 23.79 20.41 5.39
CA LEU A 830 22.71 20.72 4.44
C LEU A 830 21.66 21.66 5.06
N TYR A 831 21.37 21.52 6.36
CA TYR A 831 20.53 22.50 7.05
C TYR A 831 21.26 23.85 7.19
N GLN A 832 22.55 23.84 7.55
CA GLN A 832 23.36 25.06 7.73
C GLN A 832 23.49 25.89 6.45
N SER A 833 23.39 25.27 5.26
CA SER A 833 23.45 25.96 3.96
C SER A 833 22.13 26.59 3.52
N ALA A 834 21.04 26.43 4.30
CA ALA A 834 19.73 26.98 3.98
C ALA A 834 19.40 28.28 4.73
N ASP A 835 18.55 29.12 4.13
CA ASP A 835 18.07 30.37 4.72
C ASP A 835 16.68 30.22 5.35
N VAL A 836 15.80 29.51 4.64
CA VAL A 836 14.40 29.29 5.03
C VAL A 836 14.03 27.82 4.83
N LEU A 837 13.47 27.17 5.84
CA LEU A 837 12.78 25.89 5.70
C LEU A 837 11.32 26.16 5.31
N LEU A 838 10.83 25.46 4.29
CA LEU A 838 9.40 25.34 3.97
C LEU A 838 8.93 23.93 4.36
N PHE A 839 8.01 23.83 5.33
CA PHE A 839 7.55 22.54 5.86
C PHE A 839 6.02 22.41 5.79
N PRO A 840 5.45 22.00 4.65
CA PRO A 840 4.01 22.06 4.40
C PRO A 840 3.22 20.79 4.79
N SER A 841 3.73 19.96 5.72
CA SER A 841 3.04 18.73 6.15
C SER A 841 1.59 18.96 6.60
N TRP A 842 0.70 18.04 6.24
CA TRP A 842 -0.71 18.02 6.64
C TRP A 842 -0.89 17.73 8.13
N TYR A 843 -0.14 16.76 8.66
CA TYR A 843 -0.12 16.39 10.07
C TYR A 843 1.27 15.85 10.45
N GLU A 844 1.64 16.00 11.73
CA GLU A 844 2.79 15.33 12.34
C GLU A 844 2.51 15.09 13.83
N GLY A 845 3.00 13.97 14.37
CA GLY A 845 3.01 13.73 15.82
C GLY A 845 3.98 14.65 16.55
N PHE A 846 5.19 14.81 16.01
CA PHE A 846 6.19 15.81 16.38
C PHE A 846 7.11 16.08 15.19
N ALA A 847 7.11 17.31 14.68
CA ALA A 847 7.90 17.65 13.49
C ALA A 847 9.38 17.84 13.86
N LEU A 848 10.26 16.90 13.53
CA LEU A 848 11.71 17.06 13.76
C LEU A 848 12.38 18.06 12.80
N PRO A 849 12.09 18.07 11.47
CA PRO A 849 12.80 18.94 10.54
C PRO A 849 12.74 20.44 10.86
N PRO A 850 11.61 21.02 11.32
CA PRO A 850 11.60 22.41 11.74
C PRO A 850 12.43 22.67 13.00
N LEU A 851 12.51 21.72 13.93
CA LEU A 851 13.35 21.84 15.13
C LEU A 851 14.85 21.74 14.78
N GLU A 852 15.22 20.85 13.86
CA GLU A 852 16.58 20.74 13.30
C GLU A 852 16.98 22.02 12.55
N ALA A 853 16.07 22.59 11.75
CA ALA A 853 16.26 23.87 11.09
C ALA A 853 16.46 25.01 12.09
N MET A 854 15.63 25.10 13.12
CA MET A 854 15.78 26.07 14.21
C MET A 854 17.15 25.95 14.90
N ALA A 855 17.59 24.72 15.20
CA ALA A 855 18.88 24.44 15.82
C ALA A 855 20.05 24.89 14.93
N SER A 856 19.99 24.59 13.63
CA SER A 856 20.96 25.01 12.61
C SER A 856 20.93 26.50 12.27
N GLY A 857 19.98 27.25 12.83
CA GLY A 857 19.86 28.69 12.61
C GLY A 857 19.14 29.07 11.31
N VAL A 858 18.31 28.19 10.76
CA VAL A 858 17.46 28.40 9.58
C VAL A 858 16.10 28.94 10.03
N ALA A 859 15.52 29.90 9.30
CA ALA A 859 14.20 30.41 9.62
C ALA A 859 13.10 29.45 9.16
N VAL A 860 12.02 29.29 9.92
CA VAL A 860 10.99 28.26 9.67
C VAL A 860 9.69 28.88 9.18
N VAL A 861 9.22 28.41 8.02
CA VAL A 861 7.83 28.53 7.56
C VAL A 861 7.23 27.13 7.49
N ALA A 862 6.11 26.90 8.16
CA ALA A 862 5.53 25.56 8.25
C ALA A 862 4.00 25.57 8.28
N SER A 863 3.40 24.46 7.90
CA SER A 863 2.00 24.16 8.20
C SER A 863 1.83 23.92 9.71
N GLU A 864 0.70 24.33 10.26
CA GLU A 864 0.31 24.10 11.64
C GLU A 864 -0.23 22.66 11.82
N CYS A 865 0.66 21.68 11.61
CA CYS A 865 0.35 20.25 11.46
C CYS A 865 0.05 19.53 12.80
N GLY A 866 -0.47 20.22 13.80
CA GLY A 866 -0.75 19.69 15.13
C GLY A 866 0.50 19.60 16.02
N GLY A 867 1.35 18.58 15.83
CA GLY A 867 2.50 18.30 16.69
C GLY A 867 3.56 19.40 16.73
N ILE A 868 3.67 20.20 15.67
CA ILE A 868 4.58 21.36 15.62
C ILE A 868 4.27 22.43 16.68
N ARG A 869 3.02 22.50 17.16
CA ARG A 869 2.59 23.37 18.27
C ARG A 869 3.24 23.02 19.60
N THR A 870 4.00 21.93 19.69
CA THR A 870 4.77 21.62 20.90
C THR A 870 5.84 22.66 21.17
N TYR A 871 6.42 23.25 20.11
CA TYR A 871 7.54 24.19 20.25
C TYR A 871 7.43 25.43 19.36
N ALA A 872 6.67 25.41 18.26
CA ALA A 872 6.58 26.54 17.34
C ALA A 872 5.37 27.46 17.61
N ARG A 873 5.58 28.77 17.50
CA ARG A 873 4.58 29.84 17.64
C ARG A 873 4.78 30.87 16.53
N THR A 874 3.70 31.17 15.80
CA THR A 874 3.74 32.10 14.67
C THR A 874 4.10 33.52 15.14
N GLY A 875 5.04 34.18 14.48
CA GLY A 875 5.49 35.54 14.81
C GLY A 875 6.51 35.65 15.97
N GLU A 876 6.68 34.57 16.74
CA GLU A 876 7.65 34.47 17.84
C GLU A 876 8.93 33.76 17.40
N ASN A 877 8.84 32.49 16.97
CA ASN A 877 9.98 31.66 16.59
C ASN A 877 9.85 30.97 15.23
N ALA A 878 8.66 31.02 14.62
CA ALA A 878 8.37 30.51 13.27
C ALA A 878 7.26 31.34 12.62
N LEU A 879 6.92 31.05 11.36
CA LEU A 879 5.66 31.48 10.74
C LEU A 879 4.84 30.25 10.38
N LEU A 880 3.66 30.12 10.99
CA LEU A 880 2.79 28.95 10.83
C LEU A 880 1.52 29.31 10.06
N ALA A 881 1.18 28.51 9.05
CA ALA A 881 -0.04 28.64 8.25
C ALA A 881 -0.94 27.40 8.44
N PRO A 882 -2.26 27.49 8.18
CA PRO A 882 -3.12 26.29 8.15
C PRO A 882 -2.59 25.24 7.15
N PRO A 883 -2.69 23.93 7.45
CA PRO A 883 -2.34 22.89 6.49
C PRO A 883 -3.04 23.06 5.14
N GLY A 884 -2.28 22.94 4.04
CA GLY A 884 -2.78 23.11 2.67
C GLY A 884 -2.83 24.56 2.16
N ASP A 885 -2.67 25.57 3.02
CA ASP A 885 -2.73 26.99 2.67
C ASP A 885 -1.45 27.48 1.98
N ALA A 886 -1.35 27.19 0.67
CA ALA A 886 -0.23 27.61 -0.17
C ALA A 886 -0.07 29.13 -0.24
N GLU A 887 -1.18 29.88 -0.15
CA GLU A 887 -1.19 31.35 -0.25
C GLU A 887 -0.44 31.98 0.93
N THR A 888 -0.82 31.60 2.15
CA THR A 888 -0.20 32.10 3.37
C THR A 888 1.24 31.63 3.49
N LEU A 889 1.53 30.36 3.14
CA LEU A 889 2.89 29.83 3.11
C LEU A 889 3.79 30.63 2.15
N ALA A 890 3.31 30.93 0.94
CA ALA A 890 4.04 31.76 -0.02
C ALA A 890 4.28 33.17 0.51
N ALA A 891 3.27 33.82 1.09
CA ALA A 891 3.43 35.14 1.71
C ALA A 891 4.49 35.14 2.81
N TYR A 892 4.54 34.09 3.63
CA TYR A 892 5.54 33.94 4.70
C TYR A 892 6.94 33.67 4.18
N VAL A 893 7.11 32.77 3.21
CA VAL A 893 8.42 32.55 2.58
C VAL A 893 8.90 33.84 1.92
N LYS A 894 8.06 34.52 1.13
CA LYS A 894 8.36 35.83 0.53
C LYS A 894 8.82 36.85 1.57
N ARG A 895 8.11 36.94 2.70
CA ARG A 895 8.44 37.86 3.78
C ARG A 895 9.80 37.52 4.38
N LEU A 896 10.09 36.25 4.67
CA LEU A 896 11.39 35.87 5.22
C LEU A 896 12.54 36.02 4.23
N LEU A 897 12.30 35.89 2.93
CA LEU A 897 13.32 36.16 1.91
C LEU A 897 13.65 37.66 1.82
N ARG A 898 12.67 38.55 2.00
CA ARG A 898 12.83 40.01 1.86
C ARG A 898 13.19 40.76 3.15
N ASP A 899 12.70 40.32 4.30
CA ASP A 899 12.85 40.99 5.60
C ASP A 899 13.94 40.30 6.44
N ALA A 900 15.20 40.69 6.20
CA ALA A 900 16.34 40.15 6.92
C ALA A 900 16.26 40.39 8.45
N PRO A 901 15.86 41.58 8.95
CA PRO A 901 15.67 41.79 10.40
C PRO A 901 14.67 40.83 11.04
N LEU A 902 13.51 40.60 10.40
CA LEU A 902 12.54 39.62 10.87
C LEU A 902 13.12 38.21 10.86
N ARG A 903 13.78 37.81 9.75
CA ARG A 903 14.42 36.51 9.61
C ARG A 903 15.42 36.27 10.74
N SER A 904 16.32 37.22 11.02
CA SER A 904 17.29 37.13 12.12
C SER A 904 16.63 37.06 13.50
N ARG A 905 15.53 37.79 13.72
CA ARG A 905 14.76 37.73 14.98
C ARG A 905 14.17 36.34 15.20
N LEU A 906 13.50 35.77 14.20
CA LEU A 906 12.91 34.43 14.29
C LEU A 906 13.98 33.35 14.43
N ILE A 907 15.12 33.48 13.76
CA ILE A 907 16.26 32.55 13.93
C ILE A 907 16.76 32.54 15.37
N ARG A 908 16.95 33.71 16.01
CA ARG A 908 17.39 33.76 17.41
C ARG A 908 16.40 33.09 18.35
N ALA A 909 15.10 33.35 18.18
CA ALA A 909 14.04 32.74 18.97
C ALA A 909 13.90 31.23 18.71
N GLY A 910 14.01 30.80 17.45
CA GLY A 910 14.05 29.40 17.05
C GLY A 910 15.21 28.65 17.69
N ARG A 911 16.41 29.24 17.72
CA ARG A 911 17.57 28.64 18.38
C ARG A 911 17.38 28.47 19.89
N ALA A 912 16.79 29.45 20.56
CA ALA A 912 16.43 29.32 21.98
C ALA A 912 15.44 28.17 22.17
N THR A 913 14.44 28.08 21.29
CA THR A 913 13.46 26.98 21.27
C THR A 913 14.16 25.62 21.09
N ALA A 914 15.05 25.47 20.11
CA ALA A 914 15.78 24.22 19.89
C ALA A 914 16.61 23.78 21.10
N ARG A 915 17.24 24.72 21.83
CA ARG A 915 17.99 24.44 23.07
C ARG A 915 17.09 23.96 24.21
N ALA A 916 15.87 24.47 24.29
CA ALA A 916 14.89 24.00 25.26
C ALA A 916 14.51 22.51 25.03
N PHE A 917 14.59 22.05 23.77
CA PHE A 917 14.36 20.67 23.34
C PHE A 917 15.66 19.93 22.99
N ASP A 918 16.79 20.29 23.63
CA ASP A 918 18.03 19.55 23.49
C ASP A 918 17.85 18.09 23.92
N LEU A 919 18.39 17.13 23.15
CA LEU A 919 18.25 15.70 23.43
C LEU A 919 18.65 15.31 24.85
N ARG A 920 19.65 15.97 25.45
CA ARG A 920 20.05 15.72 26.83
C ARG A 920 18.93 16.05 27.82
N ARG A 921 18.10 17.05 27.54
CA ARG A 921 16.95 17.38 28.41
C ARG A 921 15.83 16.35 28.22
N THR A 922 15.50 16.02 26.98
CA THR A 922 14.49 15.01 26.65
C THR A 922 14.80 13.65 27.28
N ILE A 923 16.07 13.21 27.24
CA ILE A 923 16.42 11.88 27.73
C ILE A 923 16.27 11.74 29.24
N HIS A 924 16.58 12.77 30.03
CA HIS A 924 16.35 12.72 31.49
C HIS A 924 14.87 12.60 31.81
N ARG A 925 14.00 13.22 31.00
CA ARG A 925 12.55 13.07 31.15
C ARG A 925 12.10 11.64 30.81
N LEU A 926 12.62 11.06 29.73
CA LEU A 926 12.38 9.66 29.41
C LEU A 926 12.88 8.74 30.53
N GLU A 927 14.07 8.97 31.07
CA GLU A 927 14.64 8.20 32.18
C GLU A 927 13.71 8.20 33.41
N THR A 928 13.15 9.36 33.78
CA THR A 928 12.15 9.48 34.85
C THR A 928 10.91 8.63 34.55
N VAL A 929 10.40 8.66 33.30
CA VAL A 929 9.26 7.83 32.89
C VAL A 929 9.60 6.34 32.95
N LEU A 930 10.77 5.93 32.49
CA LEU A 930 11.21 4.52 32.51
C LEU A 930 11.40 4.01 33.94
N ARG A 931 11.99 4.81 34.84
CA ARG A 931 12.12 4.48 36.26
C ARG A 931 10.76 4.34 36.94
N CYS A 932 9.81 5.20 36.58
CA CYS A 932 8.43 5.07 37.02
C CYS A 932 7.81 3.73 36.57
N VAL A 933 7.97 3.38 35.28
CA VAL A 933 7.41 2.15 34.71
C VAL A 933 8.03 0.92 35.38
N ALA A 934 9.35 0.94 35.61
CA ALA A 934 10.10 -0.13 36.25
C ALA A 934 9.65 -0.41 37.70
N ARG A 935 9.13 0.58 38.44
CA ARG A 935 8.60 0.40 39.82
C ARG A 935 7.35 -0.49 39.89
N LYS A 936 6.78 -0.89 38.74
CA LYS A 936 5.67 -1.85 38.68
C LYS A 936 6.11 -3.32 38.61
N LYS A 937 7.39 -3.58 38.38
CA LYS A 937 7.99 -4.90 38.57
C LYS A 937 8.03 -5.22 40.06
#